data_AF-A0A8H2XIE5-F1
#
_entry.id   AF-A0A8H2XIE5-F1
#
_cell.length_a   1.000
_cell.length_b   1.000
_cell.length_c   1.000
_cell.angle_alpha   90.00
_cell.angle_beta   90.00
_cell.angle_gamma   90.00
#
_symmetry.space_group_name_H-M   'P 1'
#
loop_
_entity.id
_entity.type
_entity.pdbx_description
1 polymer ?
#
loop_
_entity_poly.entity_id
_entity_poly.type
_entity_poly.pdbx_seq_one_letter_code
_entity_poly.pdbx_strand_id
1 'polypeptide(L)'
;MSHPLHWPAKCMYSPIGSTAGISLTQDLLPEQSADILVLGCGDPRNILFTLYSDLTVANAPRKMDITCCDIEPAILARNILLFSLLEDGTETTTLIWDAFYHFKINDRTASLIEDQSRKIYDWAEDIQSWRRSPYGSFLKMVDTRSLTELRRHWKNYADFSGRPINRRNQLFKEQKELTETVAVKGDSLPSSRSAGMLLNVAVFHMLEMFQGYWQTGTTSTEPSEVQNSTNLNPTFCYSRSGETFNPHPGTFPQGFHLVSAFAPVAEDPVGALPTTGSPAINKSKQQFTAWCSAFRVARAANAITLRFYCGDALAFCHALHELKSTGNYFPGLFSSAFRGTQIILDELSASAPSAPLTFDVIDTSTLADHVGLLNLLIAAPPLLKELPSSQSVLYTNSQFRSEDGPIKSFLEHICTDIPTLSVLLGISPRPYISTFSAQSNIHEMIFANKNILSVSGVTSDQGHQYQERITWTNPCSGDSHTSETFTATTFEAEDLAHLLLGMYSKMFALERSSHIVASVTPSELELLSRVTFNRESVAHLFKAVQRRCYLRNGTWDHVAKKFLEICGTGDDCPAEPSNYQDLCLQLHLAGVFTSETLRPDWATKSRLIPHSPLFDGWESIPPVVCVVLTVPRRRLQIFGGEVEGVNTLAMQCRLITGNLDHDHSSIHVIWGRCIKARDSDHMVIAEDDCGLFGHSNLLVTFWASACLLDSPDVKVDLRLKSTPESVIACGNILGVNLQVFSTSITDKHHVTILRYCPTVASEPLRYPPSGQQPDPPLPTWPGKVCEAVVTKPAKRHVDLLSVRFHITFPEEQKSLLKGVQVSAKQTSPCTMQLSIGEHIHPIVFSYPIQGRNSRVRIARKSQYVDIIVPVSKPLDHSGYFLDPFPVLGKHAYTSWNIHNLNLDRLPILETKTLSKLYWVNPLCAYQFSDSERVIRNGPRSERERPESALIYFKDFIHSIAMHIVGEDVRQCRMIALCDEDYQGGIFV
;
A
#
# COMPACT_ATOMS: atom_id res chain seq x y z
N MET A 1 -7.85 5.91 3.37
CA MET A 1 -7.64 6.16 4.82
C MET A 1 -6.86 7.45 4.98
N SER A 2 -6.78 8.01 6.18
CA SER A 2 -6.01 9.23 6.43
C SER A 2 -4.64 8.88 7.02
N HIS A 3 -3.61 9.66 6.70
CA HIS A 3 -2.27 9.52 7.28
C HIS A 3 -1.94 10.78 8.09
N PRO A 4 -1.45 10.65 9.34
CA PRO A 4 -1.04 11.79 10.15
C PRO A 4 -0.03 12.68 9.40
N LEU A 5 -0.15 14.00 9.61
CA LEU A 5 0.76 14.94 9.00
C LEU A 5 2.13 14.88 9.70
N HIS A 6 3.17 14.53 8.97
CA HIS A 6 4.55 14.59 9.44
C HIS A 6 5.25 15.86 8.94
N TRP A 7 6.16 16.41 9.76
CA TRP A 7 7.03 17.49 9.31
C TRP A 7 8.02 16.96 8.25
N PRO A 8 8.11 17.60 7.07
CA PRO A 8 9.00 17.16 6.00
C PRO A 8 10.42 17.66 6.29
N ALA A 9 11.12 17.07 7.26
CA ALA A 9 12.49 17.46 7.63
C ALA A 9 13.44 17.35 6.43
N LYS A 10 13.42 16.20 5.73
CA LYS A 10 14.10 16.02 4.44
C LYS A 10 13.28 15.11 3.51
N CYS A 11 12.62 15.70 2.51
CA CYS A 11 11.99 14.95 1.44
C CYS A 11 13.07 14.36 0.52
N MET A 12 13.50 13.14 0.82
CA MET A 12 14.45 12.41 -0.02
C MET A 12 13.76 12.00 -1.32
N TYR A 13 14.47 12.19 -2.43
CA TYR A 13 13.98 11.85 -3.74
C TYR A 13 14.45 10.44 -4.11
N SER A 14 13.54 9.50 -4.35
CA SER A 14 13.88 8.11 -4.71
C SER A 14 13.63 7.85 -6.22
N PRO A 15 14.49 8.34 -7.11
CA PRO A 15 14.30 8.27 -8.57
C PRO A 15 14.43 6.85 -9.15
N ILE A 16 15.14 5.98 -8.46
CA ILE A 16 15.39 4.60 -8.91
C ILE A 16 14.86 3.71 -7.80
N GLY A 17 14.01 2.76 -8.15
CA GLY A 17 13.44 1.90 -7.13
C GLY A 17 14.47 0.93 -6.55
N SER A 18 14.15 0.39 -5.38
CA SER A 18 15.03 -0.48 -4.59
C SER A 18 14.77 -1.99 -4.69
N THR A 19 13.82 -2.44 -5.52
CA THR A 19 13.45 -3.87 -5.64
C THR A 19 13.64 -4.37 -7.07
N ALA A 20 13.80 -5.68 -7.26
CA ALA A 20 13.76 -6.25 -8.62
C ALA A 20 12.40 -5.97 -9.29
N GLY A 21 12.39 -5.91 -10.62
CA GLY A 21 11.17 -5.86 -11.42
C GLY A 21 10.25 -7.04 -11.11
N ILE A 22 8.94 -6.79 -11.13
CA ILE A 22 7.91 -7.80 -10.87
C ILE A 22 6.83 -7.75 -11.95
N SER A 23 6.27 -8.91 -12.29
CA SER A 23 5.20 -8.99 -13.27
C SER A 23 3.88 -8.66 -12.58
N LEU A 24 3.26 -7.57 -13.01
CA LEU A 24 1.97 -7.11 -12.50
C LEU A 24 0.81 -8.00 -13.01
N THR A 25 1.04 -8.83 -14.04
CA THR A 25 0.03 -9.71 -14.64
C THR A 25 0.19 -11.19 -14.26
N GLN A 26 1.13 -11.50 -13.36
CA GLN A 26 1.46 -12.88 -13.00
C GLN A 26 0.28 -13.70 -12.44
N ASP A 27 -0.71 -13.06 -11.82
CA ASP A 27 -1.89 -13.73 -11.25
C ASP A 27 -3.13 -13.61 -12.16
N LEU A 28 -2.97 -13.08 -13.38
CA LEU A 28 -4.04 -12.96 -14.36
C LEU A 28 -3.99 -14.07 -15.41
N LEU A 29 -5.16 -14.47 -15.88
CA LEU A 29 -5.36 -15.35 -17.04
C LEU A 29 -4.61 -14.83 -18.28
N PRO A 30 -3.84 -15.66 -19.01
CA PRO A 30 -3.16 -15.29 -20.25
C PRO A 30 -4.04 -14.61 -21.32
N GLU A 31 -5.35 -14.89 -21.34
CA GLU A 31 -6.32 -14.37 -22.31
C GLU A 31 -6.95 -13.02 -21.92
N GLN A 32 -6.84 -12.62 -20.65
CA GLN A 32 -7.54 -11.48 -20.07
C GLN A 32 -6.83 -10.14 -20.36
N SER A 33 -7.56 -9.05 -20.58
CA SER A 33 -6.97 -7.70 -20.55
C SER A 33 -6.70 -7.24 -19.11
N ALA A 34 -5.69 -6.41 -18.89
CA ALA A 34 -5.33 -5.98 -17.54
C ALA A 34 -5.62 -4.48 -17.29
N ASP A 35 -6.53 -4.20 -16.36
CA ASP A 35 -6.68 -2.87 -15.76
C ASP A 35 -5.89 -2.84 -14.45
N ILE A 36 -4.84 -2.01 -14.39
CA ILE A 36 -3.86 -2.03 -13.30
C ILE A 36 -3.79 -0.65 -12.63
N LEU A 37 -3.84 -0.61 -11.30
CA LEU A 37 -3.56 0.58 -10.49
C LEU A 37 -2.24 0.38 -9.75
N VAL A 38 -1.29 1.30 -9.95
CA VAL A 38 0.00 1.30 -9.25
C VAL A 38 0.07 2.54 -8.36
N LEU A 39 0.01 2.33 -7.05
CA LEU A 39 0.10 3.35 -6.02
C LEU A 39 1.54 3.47 -5.52
N GLY A 40 2.12 4.67 -5.59
CA GLY A 40 3.55 4.86 -5.33
C GLY A 40 4.39 4.21 -6.43
N CYS A 41 4.05 4.52 -7.69
CA CYS A 41 4.51 3.75 -8.84
C CYS A 41 6.03 3.70 -9.00
N GLY A 42 6.77 4.71 -8.51
CA GLY A 42 8.21 4.73 -8.62
C GLY A 42 8.69 4.73 -10.07
N ASP A 43 9.86 4.16 -10.32
CA ASP A 43 10.41 4.02 -11.67
C ASP A 43 9.62 3.01 -12.53
N PRO A 44 9.79 2.99 -13.86
CA PRO A 44 8.93 2.22 -14.75
C PRO A 44 9.31 0.74 -14.83
N ARG A 45 10.20 0.24 -13.96
CA ARG A 45 10.75 -1.13 -14.07
C ARG A 45 9.68 -2.21 -14.03
N ASN A 46 8.65 -2.05 -13.19
CA ASN A 46 7.60 -3.06 -13.03
C ASN A 46 6.75 -3.12 -14.30
N ILE A 47 6.46 -1.97 -14.90
CA ILE A 47 5.74 -1.88 -16.17
C ILE A 47 6.57 -2.51 -17.29
N LEU A 48 7.84 -2.12 -17.42
CA LEU A 48 8.75 -2.63 -18.45
C LEU A 48 8.99 -4.15 -18.33
N PHE A 49 9.21 -4.65 -17.11
CA PHE A 49 9.39 -6.08 -16.85
C PHE A 49 8.09 -6.85 -17.08
N THR A 50 6.92 -6.30 -16.71
CA THR A 50 5.63 -6.93 -17.00
C THR A 50 5.48 -7.14 -18.50
N LEU A 51 5.73 -6.13 -19.33
CA LEU A 51 5.63 -6.26 -20.79
C LEU A 51 6.60 -7.30 -21.39
N TYR A 52 7.79 -7.44 -20.80
CA TYR A 52 8.77 -8.44 -21.24
C TYR A 52 8.40 -9.87 -20.83
N SER A 53 7.93 -10.03 -19.59
CA SER A 53 7.71 -11.33 -18.94
C SER A 53 6.27 -11.86 -19.07
N ASP A 54 5.35 -11.07 -19.63
CA ASP A 54 3.93 -11.46 -19.73
C ASP A 54 3.76 -12.80 -20.46
N LEU A 55 2.78 -13.57 -19.98
CA LEU A 55 2.35 -14.82 -20.60
C LEU A 55 1.09 -14.52 -21.42
N THR A 56 1.15 -14.79 -22.73
CA THR A 56 0.06 -14.52 -23.68
C THR A 56 -0.21 -15.77 -24.53
N VAL A 57 -1.49 -16.00 -24.88
CA VAL A 57 -1.91 -17.20 -25.65
C VAL A 57 -1.70 -17.02 -27.16
N ALA A 58 -1.59 -15.78 -27.62
CA ALA A 58 -1.38 -15.44 -29.02
C ALA A 58 -0.04 -14.71 -29.20
N ASN A 59 0.46 -14.63 -30.44
CA ASN A 59 1.62 -13.79 -30.80
C ASN A 59 1.33 -12.27 -30.70
N ALA A 60 0.31 -11.87 -29.94
CA ALA A 60 -0.12 -10.49 -29.76
C ALA A 60 0.08 -10.08 -28.29
N PRO A 61 0.63 -8.87 -28.02
CA PRO A 61 0.74 -8.35 -26.67
C PRO A 61 -0.63 -8.22 -25.99
N ARG A 62 -0.68 -8.51 -24.68
CA ARG A 62 -1.88 -8.28 -23.86
C ARG A 62 -2.23 -6.80 -23.83
N LYS A 63 -3.53 -6.50 -23.92
CA LYS A 63 -4.04 -5.15 -23.69
C LYS A 63 -3.97 -4.77 -22.21
N MET A 64 -3.29 -3.67 -21.89
CA MET A 64 -3.08 -3.15 -20.54
C MET A 64 -3.46 -1.66 -20.46
N ASP A 65 -4.26 -1.27 -19.46
CA ASP A 65 -4.47 0.13 -19.05
C ASP A 65 -3.95 0.28 -17.62
N ILE A 66 -2.85 1.03 -17.46
CA ILE A 66 -2.12 1.17 -16.20
C ILE A 66 -2.27 2.59 -15.69
N THR A 67 -2.89 2.75 -14.52
CA THR A 67 -2.99 4.03 -13.81
C THR A 67 -1.89 4.12 -12.75
N CYS A 68 -0.98 5.07 -12.94
CA CYS A 68 0.16 5.35 -12.07
C CYS A 68 -0.14 6.57 -11.18
N CYS A 69 -0.07 6.36 -9.87
CA CYS A 69 -0.14 7.40 -8.86
C CYS A 69 1.22 7.53 -8.19
N ASP A 70 1.79 8.73 -8.15
CA ASP A 70 2.94 9.03 -7.31
C ASP A 70 2.81 10.40 -6.66
N ILE A 71 3.30 10.51 -5.43
CA ILE A 71 3.27 11.77 -4.70
C ILE A 71 4.37 12.72 -5.20
N GLU A 72 5.43 12.20 -5.83
CA GLU A 72 6.57 12.95 -6.36
C GLU A 72 6.43 13.19 -7.88
N PRO A 73 6.10 14.41 -8.33
CA PRO A 73 5.99 14.73 -9.76
C PRO A 73 7.28 14.46 -10.55
N ALA A 74 8.47 14.56 -9.94
CA ALA A 74 9.72 14.26 -10.64
C ALA A 74 9.83 12.81 -11.09
N ILE A 75 9.26 11.86 -10.33
CA ILE A 75 9.21 10.44 -10.72
C ILE A 75 8.38 10.28 -12.00
N LEU A 76 7.16 10.82 -12.01
CA LEU A 76 6.26 10.74 -13.17
C LEU A 76 6.85 11.46 -14.40
N ALA A 77 7.49 12.62 -14.21
CA ALA A 77 8.12 13.38 -15.27
C ALA A 77 9.27 12.60 -15.93
N ARG A 78 10.06 11.87 -15.14
CA ARG A 78 11.12 10.98 -15.64
C ARG A 78 10.58 9.76 -16.35
N ASN A 79 9.52 9.15 -15.83
CA ASN A 79 8.89 8.00 -16.48
C ASN A 79 8.36 8.38 -17.87
N ILE A 80 7.66 9.52 -17.98
CA ILE A 80 7.18 10.03 -19.28
C ILE A 80 8.34 10.39 -20.21
N LEU A 81 9.41 11.00 -19.70
CA LEU A 81 10.61 11.25 -20.49
C LEU A 81 11.15 9.93 -21.09
N LEU A 82 11.30 8.87 -20.28
CA LEU A 82 11.73 7.56 -20.77
C LEU A 82 10.78 7.00 -21.84
N PHE A 83 9.46 6.96 -21.57
CA PHE A 83 8.51 6.41 -22.54
C PHE A 83 8.46 7.20 -23.84
N SER A 84 8.64 8.53 -23.78
CA SER A 84 8.70 9.36 -24.98
C SER A 84 9.95 9.09 -25.83
N LEU A 85 11.11 8.87 -25.21
CA LEU A 85 12.35 8.46 -25.91
C LEU A 85 12.18 7.09 -26.57
N LEU A 86 11.47 6.17 -25.91
CA LEU A 86 11.19 4.85 -26.46
C LEU A 86 10.21 4.89 -27.63
N GLU A 87 9.20 5.76 -27.57
CA GLU A 87 8.22 5.99 -28.66
C GLU A 87 8.88 6.62 -29.89
N ASP A 88 9.74 7.63 -29.70
CA ASP A 88 10.43 8.27 -30.82
C ASP A 88 11.42 7.32 -31.53
N GLY A 89 12.04 6.41 -30.78
CA GLY A 89 12.85 5.33 -31.35
C GLY A 89 14.12 5.78 -32.09
N THR A 90 14.53 7.04 -31.91
CA THR A 90 15.66 7.66 -32.62
C THR A 90 17.03 7.35 -32.01
N GLU A 91 17.07 6.96 -30.73
CA GLU A 91 18.31 6.77 -29.98
C GLU A 91 18.51 5.33 -29.50
N THR A 92 19.79 5.02 -29.23
CA THR A 92 20.18 3.70 -28.71
C THR A 92 19.74 3.50 -27.27
N THR A 93 19.43 2.26 -26.90
CA THR A 93 19.07 1.93 -25.51
C THR A 93 20.20 2.22 -24.51
N THR A 94 21.46 2.19 -24.96
CA THR A 94 22.62 2.62 -24.14
C THR A 94 22.53 4.10 -23.76
N LEU A 95 22.23 4.97 -24.72
CA LEU A 95 22.10 6.41 -24.44
C LEU A 95 20.90 6.70 -23.53
N ILE A 96 19.80 5.97 -23.72
CA ILE A 96 18.61 6.05 -22.86
C ILE A 96 18.92 5.55 -21.44
N TRP A 97 19.72 4.49 -21.29
CA TRP A 97 20.20 4.01 -19.99
C TRP A 97 20.97 5.11 -19.25
N ASP A 98 21.94 5.74 -19.92
CA ASP A 98 22.76 6.80 -19.33
C ASP A 98 21.88 7.99 -18.92
N ALA A 99 20.91 8.37 -19.76
CA ALA A 99 19.96 9.45 -19.48
C ALA A 99 19.07 9.18 -18.25
N PHE A 100 18.70 7.91 -18.02
CA PHE A 100 17.78 7.56 -16.94
C PHE A 100 18.51 7.24 -15.62
N TYR A 101 19.67 6.57 -15.69
CA TYR A 101 20.33 5.97 -14.53
C TYR A 101 21.62 6.66 -14.08
N HIS A 102 22.22 7.59 -14.83
CA HIS A 102 23.47 8.24 -14.40
C HIS A 102 23.22 9.63 -13.78
N PHE A 103 23.91 9.92 -12.68
CA PHE A 103 23.96 11.25 -12.07
C PHE A 103 24.78 12.24 -12.90
N LYS A 104 25.86 11.75 -13.51
CA LYS A 104 26.73 12.51 -14.41
C LYS A 104 26.67 11.96 -15.81
N ILE A 105 26.61 12.83 -16.80
CA ILE A 105 26.35 12.47 -18.18
C ILE A 105 27.24 13.26 -19.13
N ASN A 106 27.53 12.68 -20.28
CA ASN A 106 28.29 13.36 -21.34
C ASN A 106 27.41 14.38 -22.10
N ASP A 107 28.03 15.20 -22.94
CA ASP A 107 27.34 16.26 -23.69
C ASP A 107 26.23 15.74 -24.61
N ARG A 108 26.42 14.54 -25.19
CA ARG A 108 25.42 13.92 -26.06
C ARG A 108 24.16 13.54 -25.28
N THR A 109 24.32 12.88 -24.14
CA THR A 109 23.21 12.50 -23.26
C THR A 109 22.52 13.72 -22.66
N ALA A 110 23.29 14.76 -22.31
CA ALA A 110 22.72 16.03 -21.82
C ALA A 110 21.84 16.68 -22.89
N SER A 111 22.33 16.78 -24.13
CA SER A 111 21.57 17.32 -25.27
C SER A 111 20.29 16.51 -25.52
N LEU A 112 20.36 15.17 -25.44
CA LEU A 112 19.19 14.31 -25.58
C LEU A 112 18.11 14.63 -24.54
N ILE A 113 18.48 14.76 -23.26
CA ILE A 113 17.53 15.07 -22.19
C ILE A 113 16.90 16.44 -22.43
N GLU A 114 17.71 17.45 -22.78
CA GLU A 114 17.24 18.83 -23.00
C GLU A 114 16.29 18.91 -24.19
N ASP A 115 16.66 18.33 -25.33
CA ASP A 115 15.87 18.35 -26.56
C ASP A 115 14.55 17.60 -26.38
N GLN A 116 14.60 16.40 -25.79
CA GLN A 116 13.38 15.63 -25.55
C GLN A 116 12.48 16.30 -24.52
N SER A 117 13.04 16.84 -23.44
CA SER A 117 12.27 17.56 -22.43
C SER A 117 11.64 18.82 -23.02
N ARG A 118 12.33 19.53 -23.92
CA ARG A 118 11.79 20.69 -24.63
C ARG A 118 10.61 20.29 -25.52
N LYS A 119 10.73 19.19 -26.27
CA LYS A 119 9.65 18.66 -27.10
C LYS A 119 8.40 18.30 -26.28
N ILE A 120 8.56 17.60 -25.16
CA ILE A 120 7.43 17.25 -24.27
C ILE A 120 6.85 18.51 -23.61
N TYR A 121 7.72 19.42 -23.16
CA TYR A 121 7.32 20.72 -22.64
C TYR A 121 6.46 21.46 -23.65
N ASP A 122 6.86 21.62 -24.90
CA ASP A 122 6.08 22.38 -25.89
C ASP A 122 4.67 21.80 -26.09
N TRP A 123 4.52 20.46 -26.09
CA TRP A 123 3.21 19.80 -26.19
C TRP A 123 2.34 19.92 -24.94
N ALA A 124 2.93 20.10 -23.77
CA ALA A 124 2.24 20.14 -22.48
C ALA A 124 1.64 21.52 -22.15
N GLU A 125 1.40 22.41 -23.12
CA GLU A 125 0.93 23.79 -22.88
C GLU A 125 -0.41 23.80 -22.15
N ASP A 126 -1.31 22.97 -22.65
CA ASP A 126 -2.62 22.71 -22.09
C ASP A 126 -3.00 21.25 -22.41
N ILE A 127 -4.10 20.81 -21.81
CA ILE A 127 -4.52 19.42 -21.92
C ILE A 127 -4.96 19.01 -23.33
N GLN A 128 -5.49 19.93 -24.14
CA GLN A 128 -5.87 19.68 -25.54
C GLN A 128 -4.66 19.59 -26.44
N SER A 129 -3.64 20.40 -26.20
CA SER A 129 -2.35 20.32 -26.86
C SER A 129 -1.64 19.00 -26.53
N TRP A 130 -1.69 18.56 -25.27
CA TRP A 130 -1.16 17.25 -24.86
C TRP A 130 -1.87 16.09 -25.56
N ARG A 131 -3.21 16.08 -25.60
CA ARG A 131 -4.01 15.04 -26.29
C ARG A 131 -3.70 14.92 -27.78
N ARG A 132 -3.37 16.03 -28.44
CA ARG A 132 -3.00 16.07 -29.88
C ARG A 132 -1.55 15.69 -30.14
N SER A 133 -0.71 15.63 -29.11
CA SER A 133 0.69 15.25 -29.25
C SER A 133 0.84 13.78 -29.69
N PRO A 134 2.00 13.39 -30.23
CA PRO A 134 2.30 11.99 -30.54
C PRO A 134 2.15 11.06 -29.32
N TYR A 135 2.41 11.60 -28.12
CA TYR A 135 2.41 10.84 -26.88
C TYR A 135 1.02 10.70 -26.24
N GLY A 136 0.13 11.67 -26.47
CA GLY A 136 -1.20 11.76 -25.84
C GLY A 136 -2.14 10.59 -26.17
N SER A 137 -1.81 9.79 -27.19
CA SER A 137 -2.53 8.57 -27.55
C SER A 137 -2.45 7.48 -26.48
N PHE A 138 -1.33 7.39 -25.75
CA PHE A 138 -1.08 6.36 -24.75
C PHE A 138 -0.55 6.89 -23.41
N LEU A 139 0.11 8.04 -23.36
CA LEU A 139 0.49 8.73 -22.11
C LEU A 139 -0.59 9.75 -21.75
N LYS A 140 -1.50 9.35 -20.86
CA LYS A 140 -2.68 10.13 -20.49
C LYS A 140 -2.52 10.78 -19.12
N MET A 141 -3.13 11.94 -18.94
CA MET A 141 -3.22 12.59 -17.64
C MET A 141 -4.53 12.21 -16.96
N VAL A 142 -4.50 12.04 -15.64
CA VAL A 142 -5.68 11.79 -14.83
C VAL A 142 -6.40 13.09 -14.48
N ASP A 143 -5.64 14.18 -14.33
CA ASP A 143 -6.17 15.52 -14.12
C ASP A 143 -5.30 16.59 -14.81
N THR A 144 -5.88 17.77 -15.05
CA THR A 144 -5.18 18.91 -15.67
C THR A 144 -4.02 19.42 -14.80
N ARG A 145 -4.15 19.32 -13.46
CA ARG A 145 -3.12 19.75 -12.50
C ARG A 145 -1.83 18.95 -12.62
N SER A 146 -1.93 17.63 -12.80
CA SER A 146 -0.76 16.76 -12.97
C SER A 146 0.05 17.21 -14.18
N LEU A 147 -0.61 17.53 -15.31
CA LEU A 147 0.11 18.06 -16.49
C LEU A 147 0.89 19.33 -16.15
N THR A 148 0.29 20.27 -15.42
CA THR A 148 0.93 21.52 -15.01
C THR A 148 2.16 21.28 -14.13
N GLU A 149 2.08 20.39 -13.14
CA GLU A 149 3.21 20.04 -12.28
C GLU A 149 4.35 19.39 -13.09
N LEU A 150 4.01 18.45 -13.99
CA LEU A 150 5.00 17.75 -14.82
C LEU A 150 5.66 18.68 -15.85
N ARG A 151 4.89 19.60 -16.45
CA ARG A 151 5.37 20.65 -17.35
C ARG A 151 6.49 21.46 -16.70
N ARG A 152 6.37 21.79 -15.40
CA ARG A 152 7.38 22.53 -14.65
C ARG A 152 8.72 21.77 -14.60
N HIS A 153 8.69 20.45 -14.41
CA HIS A 153 9.89 19.62 -14.40
C HIS A 153 10.53 19.54 -15.78
N TRP A 154 9.77 19.29 -16.85
CA TRP A 154 10.32 19.25 -18.20
C TRP A 154 10.92 20.58 -18.64
N LYS A 155 10.32 21.71 -18.23
CA LYS A 155 10.93 23.03 -18.43
C LYS A 155 12.30 23.13 -17.75
N ASN A 156 12.38 22.74 -16.49
CA ASN A 156 13.64 22.78 -15.73
C ASN A 156 14.71 21.89 -16.36
N TYR A 157 14.33 20.73 -16.92
CA TYR A 157 15.25 19.85 -17.63
C TYR A 157 15.72 20.47 -18.95
N ALA A 158 14.80 21.02 -19.75
CA ALA A 158 15.08 21.64 -21.04
C ALA A 158 15.96 22.89 -20.95
N ASP A 159 15.87 23.65 -19.85
CA ASP A 159 16.58 24.91 -19.65
C ASP A 159 17.89 24.73 -18.83
N PHE A 160 18.29 23.50 -18.50
CA PHE A 160 19.33 23.24 -17.51
C PHE A 160 20.71 23.81 -17.90
N SER A 161 21.19 23.56 -19.13
CA SER A 161 22.44 24.12 -19.65
C SER A 161 22.48 25.64 -19.62
N GLY A 162 21.34 26.29 -19.86
CA GLY A 162 21.16 27.75 -19.84
C GLY A 162 21.15 28.37 -18.44
N ARG A 163 21.13 27.58 -17.37
CA ARG A 163 21.12 28.10 -15.99
C ARG A 163 22.43 28.82 -15.64
N PRO A 164 22.36 29.84 -14.76
CA PRO A 164 23.54 30.55 -14.27
C PRO A 164 24.60 29.59 -13.75
N ILE A 165 25.86 29.80 -14.16
CA ILE A 165 27.00 28.95 -13.79
C ILE A 165 27.11 28.77 -12.27
N ASN A 166 26.88 29.84 -11.49
CA ASN A 166 26.90 29.78 -10.03
C ASN A 166 25.91 28.77 -9.46
N ARG A 167 24.71 28.66 -10.07
CA ARG A 167 23.68 27.74 -9.61
C ARG A 167 24.02 26.30 -9.97
N ARG A 168 24.55 26.06 -11.17
CA ARG A 168 25.07 24.74 -11.56
C ARG A 168 26.22 24.30 -10.66
N ASN A 169 27.16 25.19 -10.38
CA ASN A 169 28.28 24.93 -9.46
C ASN A 169 27.79 24.58 -8.04
N GLN A 170 26.71 25.20 -7.57
CA GLN A 170 26.09 24.82 -6.30
C GLN A 170 25.53 23.40 -6.32
N LEU A 171 24.83 23.00 -7.38
CA LEU A 171 24.33 21.62 -7.52
C LEU A 171 25.48 20.59 -7.56
N PHE A 172 26.59 20.90 -8.22
CA PHE A 172 27.80 20.07 -8.19
C PHE A 172 28.39 19.95 -6.78
N LYS A 173 28.38 21.05 -6.02
CA LYS A 173 28.84 21.06 -4.63
C LYS A 173 27.94 20.17 -3.76
N GLU A 174 26.62 20.31 -3.86
CA GLU A 174 25.64 19.48 -3.15
C GLU A 174 25.81 17.99 -3.50
N GLN A 175 26.01 17.66 -4.79
CA GLN A 175 26.28 16.29 -5.23
C GLN A 175 27.53 15.71 -4.58
N LYS A 176 28.61 16.50 -4.49
CA LYS A 176 29.86 16.07 -3.87
C LYS A 176 29.71 15.86 -2.37
N GLU A 177 29.07 16.79 -1.65
CA GLU A 177 28.81 16.70 -0.21
C GLU A 177 27.96 15.48 0.15
N LEU A 178 26.90 15.22 -0.64
CA LEU A 178 26.07 14.02 -0.45
C LEU A 178 26.86 12.74 -0.72
N THR A 179 27.68 12.73 -1.78
CA THR A 179 28.54 11.58 -2.11
C THR A 179 29.53 11.26 -1.00
N GLU A 180 30.18 12.28 -0.42
CA GLU A 180 31.08 12.11 0.72
C GLU A 180 30.35 11.50 1.93
N THR A 181 29.10 11.92 2.17
CA THR A 181 28.27 11.34 3.24
C THR A 181 27.92 9.87 2.98
N VAL A 182 27.51 9.54 1.75
CA VAL A 182 27.15 8.16 1.36
C VAL A 182 28.37 7.25 1.32
N ALA A 183 29.53 7.73 0.88
CA ALA A 183 30.76 6.95 0.86
C ALA A 183 31.24 6.57 2.28
N VAL A 184 30.98 7.42 3.28
CA VAL A 184 31.37 7.17 4.69
C VAL A 184 30.33 6.34 5.45
N LYS A 185 29.04 6.49 5.15
CA LYS A 185 27.92 5.91 5.94
C LYS A 185 27.02 4.92 5.18
N GLY A 186 27.23 4.73 3.88
CA GLY A 186 26.30 4.02 3.01
C GLY A 186 26.37 2.51 3.15
N ASP A 187 25.23 1.90 3.51
CA ASP A 187 25.02 0.45 3.42
C ASP A 187 24.52 0.08 2.01
N SER A 188 25.15 -0.89 1.36
CA SER A 188 24.80 -1.37 0.01
C SER A 188 24.06 -2.72 0.02
N LEU A 189 23.80 -3.30 1.20
CA LEU A 189 23.11 -4.57 1.33
C LEU A 189 21.78 -4.61 0.56
N PRO A 190 20.95 -3.54 0.51
CA PRO A 190 19.74 -3.50 -0.31
C PRO A 190 19.99 -3.75 -1.81
N SER A 191 21.12 -3.30 -2.36
CA SER A 191 21.49 -3.45 -3.77
C SER A 191 21.71 -4.89 -4.20
N SER A 192 22.00 -5.78 -3.24
CA SER A 192 22.33 -7.17 -3.52
C SER A 192 21.12 -8.11 -3.42
N ARG A 193 19.97 -7.63 -2.92
CA ARG A 193 18.76 -8.44 -2.68
C ARG A 193 18.28 -9.16 -3.94
N SER A 194 18.38 -8.51 -5.10
CA SER A 194 17.96 -9.08 -6.38
C SER A 194 18.85 -10.21 -6.92
N ALA A 195 19.97 -10.53 -6.26
CA ALA A 195 20.77 -11.72 -6.51
C ALA A 195 20.22 -12.98 -5.80
N GLY A 196 19.15 -12.86 -5.00
CA GLY A 196 18.47 -13.99 -4.38
C GLY A 196 19.41 -14.80 -3.49
N MET A 197 19.45 -16.13 -3.70
CA MET A 197 20.32 -17.02 -2.92
C MET A 197 21.82 -16.83 -3.16
N LEU A 198 22.21 -16.06 -4.20
CA LEU A 198 23.59 -15.70 -4.50
C LEU A 198 24.00 -14.35 -3.87
N LEU A 199 23.18 -13.79 -2.98
CA LEU A 199 23.47 -12.52 -2.29
C LEU A 199 24.86 -12.52 -1.64
N ASN A 200 25.27 -13.62 -1.00
CA ASN A 200 26.58 -13.73 -0.35
C ASN A 200 27.76 -13.59 -1.33
N VAL A 201 27.57 -13.90 -2.60
CA VAL A 201 28.58 -13.71 -3.66
C VAL A 201 28.48 -12.31 -4.23
N ALA A 202 27.26 -11.80 -4.38
CA ALA A 202 27.01 -10.48 -4.96
C ALA A 202 27.44 -9.32 -4.04
N VAL A 203 27.33 -9.47 -2.71
CA VAL A 203 27.37 -8.36 -1.76
C VAL A 203 28.60 -7.45 -1.89
N PHE A 204 29.80 -8.01 -1.97
CA PHE A 204 31.03 -7.22 -2.10
C PHE A 204 31.14 -6.54 -3.46
N HIS A 205 30.83 -7.27 -4.53
CA HIS A 205 30.85 -6.73 -5.89
C HIS A 205 29.84 -5.58 -6.03
N MET A 206 28.65 -5.75 -5.48
CA MET A 206 27.59 -4.74 -5.45
C MET A 206 27.98 -3.52 -4.61
N LEU A 207 28.64 -3.72 -3.46
CA LEU A 207 29.16 -2.63 -2.63
C LEU A 207 30.18 -1.78 -3.39
N GLU A 208 31.16 -2.41 -4.03
CA GLU A 208 32.18 -1.70 -4.81
C GLU A 208 31.55 -0.90 -5.95
N MET A 209 30.59 -1.49 -6.67
CA MET A 209 29.86 -0.78 -7.73
C MET A 209 29.01 0.36 -7.21
N PHE A 210 28.35 0.17 -6.06
CA PHE A 210 27.55 1.21 -5.43
C PHE A 210 28.43 2.41 -5.05
N GLN A 211 29.57 2.16 -4.41
CA GLN A 211 30.54 3.19 -4.06
C GLN A 211 31.10 3.89 -5.31
N GLY A 212 31.52 3.11 -6.32
CA GLY A 212 32.00 3.64 -7.60
C GLY A 212 30.95 4.48 -8.33
N TYR A 213 29.69 4.07 -8.30
CA TYR A 213 28.57 4.81 -8.89
C TYR A 213 28.36 6.16 -8.20
N TRP A 214 28.38 6.22 -6.86
CA TRP A 214 28.26 7.49 -6.14
C TRP A 214 29.47 8.40 -6.36
N GLN A 215 30.68 7.85 -6.40
CA GLN A 215 31.92 8.61 -6.64
C GLN A 215 31.98 9.20 -8.06
N THR A 216 31.70 8.39 -9.07
CA THR A 216 31.83 8.77 -10.49
C THR A 216 30.56 9.40 -11.04
N GLY A 217 29.40 9.10 -10.47
CA GLY A 217 28.09 9.47 -11.00
C GLY A 217 27.61 8.62 -12.17
N THR A 218 28.31 7.54 -12.52
CA THR A 218 28.01 6.70 -13.69
C THR A 218 28.10 5.21 -13.34
N THR A 219 27.50 4.35 -14.17
CA THR A 219 27.72 2.89 -14.07
C THR A 219 28.87 2.41 -14.97
N SER A 220 29.65 3.31 -15.58
CA SER A 220 30.74 2.94 -16.47
C SER A 220 32.02 2.66 -15.69
N THR A 221 32.76 1.64 -16.12
CA THR A 221 34.11 1.33 -15.62
C THR A 221 35.20 1.90 -16.52
N GLU A 222 34.85 2.43 -17.70
CA GLU A 222 35.81 2.93 -18.68
C GLU A 222 36.26 4.36 -18.32
N PRO A 223 37.57 4.59 -18.07
CA PRO A 223 38.05 5.90 -17.62
C PRO A 223 37.70 7.05 -18.56
N SER A 224 37.68 6.80 -19.88
CA SER A 224 37.31 7.80 -20.89
C SER A 224 35.84 8.22 -20.79
N GLU A 225 34.93 7.28 -20.53
CA GLU A 225 33.50 7.59 -20.39
C GLU A 225 33.23 8.37 -19.10
N VAL A 226 33.90 8.00 -18.01
CA VAL A 226 33.83 8.72 -16.73
C VAL A 226 34.37 10.15 -16.89
N GLN A 227 35.52 10.32 -17.55
CA GLN A 227 36.12 11.64 -17.79
C GLN A 227 35.26 12.53 -18.68
N ASN A 228 34.57 11.96 -19.67
CA ASN A 228 33.67 12.69 -20.56
C ASN A 228 32.31 13.03 -19.92
N SER A 229 31.97 12.40 -18.78
CA SER A 229 30.70 12.62 -18.08
C SER A 229 30.80 13.81 -17.11
N THR A 230 30.87 15.00 -17.68
CA THR A 230 31.12 16.26 -16.95
C THR A 230 29.86 16.98 -16.52
N ASN A 231 28.71 16.74 -17.15
CA ASN A 231 27.46 17.42 -16.86
C ASN A 231 26.66 16.69 -15.77
N LEU A 232 25.95 17.43 -14.91
CA LEU A 232 24.94 16.82 -14.05
C LEU A 232 23.68 16.49 -14.85
N ASN A 233 23.09 15.35 -14.57
CA ASN A 233 21.81 14.96 -15.11
C ASN A 233 20.69 15.76 -14.40
N PRO A 234 19.95 16.63 -15.12
CA PRO A 234 18.95 17.50 -14.50
C PRO A 234 17.79 16.73 -13.86
N THR A 235 17.55 15.48 -14.28
CA THR A 235 16.47 14.66 -13.72
C THR A 235 16.71 14.24 -12.26
N PHE A 236 17.93 14.44 -11.74
CA PHE A 236 18.30 14.24 -10.34
C PHE A 236 18.33 15.53 -9.50
N CYS A 237 18.15 16.69 -10.14
CA CYS A 237 18.31 18.01 -9.51
C CYS A 237 17.00 18.74 -9.19
N TYR A 238 15.86 18.20 -9.63
CA TYR A 238 14.55 18.83 -9.43
C TYR A 238 13.54 17.81 -8.89
N SER A 239 13.03 18.06 -7.69
CA SER A 239 11.98 17.26 -7.03
C SER A 239 10.98 18.18 -6.30
N ARG A 240 10.12 17.63 -5.44
CA ARG A 240 9.30 18.44 -4.50
C ARG A 240 10.14 19.29 -3.56
N SER A 241 11.39 18.90 -3.32
CA SER A 241 12.36 19.66 -2.54
C SER A 241 12.95 20.85 -3.30
N GLY A 242 12.41 21.18 -4.48
CA GLY A 242 12.89 22.29 -5.29
C GLY A 242 14.13 21.91 -6.13
N GLU A 243 14.98 22.90 -6.39
CA GLU A 243 16.22 22.72 -7.14
C GLU A 243 17.37 22.39 -6.17
N THR A 244 17.66 21.11 -6.01
CA THR A 244 18.73 20.58 -5.16
C THR A 244 19.11 19.17 -5.59
N PHE A 245 20.37 18.79 -5.39
CA PHE A 245 20.80 17.39 -5.58
C PHE A 245 20.55 16.60 -4.30
N ASN A 246 19.39 15.95 -4.19
CA ASN A 246 19.00 15.19 -3.00
C ASN A 246 18.39 13.79 -3.29
N PRO A 247 19.03 12.95 -4.13
CA PRO A 247 18.60 11.56 -4.28
C PRO A 247 18.77 10.78 -2.96
N HIS A 248 17.90 9.81 -2.73
CA HIS A 248 17.93 8.93 -1.57
C HIS A 248 19.27 8.19 -1.53
N PRO A 249 19.95 8.05 -0.36
CA PRO A 249 21.26 7.42 -0.26
C PRO A 249 21.34 6.01 -0.86
N GLY A 250 20.25 5.23 -0.83
CA GLY A 250 20.17 3.91 -1.47
C GLY A 250 19.95 3.92 -2.98
N THR A 251 20.04 5.06 -3.66
CA THR A 251 19.81 5.18 -5.11
C THR A 251 20.91 4.48 -5.89
N PHE A 252 20.56 3.40 -6.57
CA PHE A 252 21.45 2.62 -7.44
C PHE A 252 20.62 1.81 -8.45
N PRO A 253 21.11 1.49 -9.67
CA PRO A 253 20.42 0.67 -10.68
C PRO A 253 20.23 -0.83 -10.30
N GLN A 254 19.61 -1.10 -9.16
CA GLN A 254 19.36 -2.43 -8.57
C GLN A 254 18.03 -3.08 -9.02
N GLY A 255 17.26 -2.41 -9.90
CA GLY A 255 15.90 -2.80 -10.31
C GLY A 255 15.76 -4.05 -11.18
N PHE A 256 16.79 -4.88 -11.30
CA PHE A 256 16.91 -5.97 -12.27
C PHE A 256 17.17 -7.31 -11.57
N HIS A 257 16.92 -8.43 -12.25
CA HIS A 257 17.17 -9.77 -11.69
C HIS A 257 18.65 -10.13 -11.81
N LEU A 258 19.40 -10.09 -10.71
CA LEU A 258 20.86 -10.24 -10.73
C LEU A 258 21.34 -11.69 -10.54
N VAL A 259 20.46 -12.65 -10.24
CA VAL A 259 20.82 -14.07 -10.08
C VAL A 259 21.66 -14.58 -11.25
N SER A 260 21.22 -14.33 -12.49
CA SER A 260 21.92 -14.77 -13.71
C SER A 260 23.27 -14.11 -13.94
N ALA A 261 23.59 -13.01 -13.24
CA ALA A 261 24.91 -12.38 -13.33
C ALA A 261 25.99 -13.17 -12.56
N PHE A 262 25.57 -13.99 -11.58
CA PHE A 262 26.46 -14.72 -10.69
C PHE A 262 26.26 -16.25 -10.74
N ALA A 263 25.13 -16.72 -11.29
CA ALA A 263 24.85 -18.13 -11.49
C ALA A 263 25.55 -18.67 -12.75
N PRO A 264 25.86 -19.98 -12.82
CA PRO A 264 26.29 -20.60 -14.06
C PRO A 264 25.11 -20.71 -15.03
N VAL A 265 25.13 -19.94 -16.12
CA VAL A 265 24.05 -19.87 -17.12
C VAL A 265 24.52 -20.48 -18.43
N ALA A 266 23.77 -21.46 -18.95
CA ALA A 266 24.03 -22.10 -20.24
C ALA A 266 23.43 -21.30 -21.39
N GLU A 267 22.19 -20.83 -21.22
CA GLU A 267 21.46 -20.04 -22.20
C GLU A 267 20.65 -18.95 -21.49
N ASP A 268 20.61 -17.76 -22.08
CA ASP A 268 19.91 -16.63 -21.52
C ASP A 268 19.12 -15.88 -22.61
N PRO A 269 17.80 -15.67 -22.45
CA PRO A 269 16.97 -15.01 -23.45
C PRO A 269 17.40 -13.57 -23.78
N VAL A 270 18.12 -12.89 -22.87
CA VAL A 270 18.69 -11.55 -23.13
C VAL A 270 20.13 -11.57 -23.64
N GLY A 271 20.64 -12.76 -23.96
CA GLY A 271 21.96 -12.98 -24.54
C GLY A 271 23.06 -13.31 -23.52
N ALA A 272 24.19 -13.82 -24.04
CA ALA A 272 25.35 -14.17 -23.23
C ALA A 272 25.96 -12.94 -22.54
N LEU A 273 26.44 -13.11 -21.31
CA LEU A 273 27.10 -12.03 -20.57
C LEU A 273 28.38 -11.58 -21.29
N PRO A 274 28.61 -10.26 -21.44
CA PRO A 274 29.87 -9.74 -21.96
C PRO A 274 31.05 -10.15 -21.07
N THR A 275 32.21 -10.39 -21.70
CA THR A 275 33.45 -10.78 -21.00
C THR A 275 34.16 -9.62 -20.30
N THR A 276 33.79 -8.38 -20.59
CA THR A 276 34.39 -7.16 -20.04
C THR A 276 33.36 -6.34 -19.28
N GLY A 277 33.83 -5.54 -18.32
CA GLY A 277 32.97 -4.74 -17.45
C GLY A 277 32.36 -5.54 -16.29
N SER A 278 31.39 -4.93 -15.61
CA SER A 278 30.74 -5.57 -14.45
C SER A 278 29.63 -6.54 -14.88
N PRO A 279 29.63 -7.81 -14.41
CA PRO A 279 28.57 -8.77 -14.71
C PRO A 279 27.17 -8.26 -14.35
N ALA A 280 27.00 -7.63 -13.18
CA ALA A 280 25.70 -7.15 -12.72
C ALA A 280 25.18 -5.98 -13.58
N ILE A 281 26.01 -4.98 -13.88
CA ILE A 281 25.61 -3.83 -14.71
C ILE A 281 25.35 -4.27 -16.15
N ASN A 282 26.20 -5.15 -16.69
CA ASN A 282 25.98 -5.73 -18.02
C ASN A 282 24.64 -6.47 -18.07
N LYS A 283 24.33 -7.26 -17.04
CA LYS A 283 23.06 -7.98 -16.95
C LYS A 283 21.87 -7.02 -16.87
N SER A 284 21.97 -5.96 -16.06
CA SER A 284 20.95 -4.93 -15.97
C SER A 284 20.72 -4.22 -17.31
N LYS A 285 21.79 -3.85 -18.04
CA LYS A 285 21.69 -3.23 -19.37
C LYS A 285 21.06 -4.16 -20.41
N GLN A 286 21.39 -5.46 -20.38
CA GLN A 286 20.76 -6.48 -21.26
C GLN A 286 19.25 -6.61 -20.98
N GLN A 287 18.87 -6.73 -19.71
CA GLN A 287 17.47 -6.79 -19.31
C GLN A 287 16.72 -5.51 -19.70
N PHE A 288 17.28 -4.34 -19.37
CA PHE A 288 16.71 -3.05 -19.76
C PHE A 288 16.48 -2.95 -21.27
N THR A 289 17.44 -3.40 -22.08
CA THR A 289 17.33 -3.43 -23.54
C THR A 289 16.17 -4.31 -24.00
N ALA A 290 16.07 -5.53 -23.45
CA ALA A 290 14.99 -6.45 -23.77
C ALA A 290 13.61 -5.92 -23.34
N TRP A 291 13.53 -5.27 -22.18
CA TRP A 291 12.28 -4.70 -21.68
C TRP A 291 11.83 -3.49 -22.49
N CYS A 292 12.77 -2.63 -22.89
CA CYS A 292 12.49 -1.52 -23.81
C CYS A 292 12.01 -2.02 -25.18
N SER A 293 12.56 -3.14 -25.67
CA SER A 293 12.08 -3.78 -26.90
C SER A 293 10.64 -4.28 -26.76
N ALA A 294 10.31 -4.95 -25.65
CA ALA A 294 8.95 -5.41 -25.36
C ALA A 294 7.95 -4.25 -25.29
N PHE A 295 8.33 -3.11 -24.69
CA PHE A 295 7.52 -1.90 -24.70
C PHE A 295 7.21 -1.42 -26.12
N ARG A 296 8.22 -1.34 -27.00
CA ARG A 296 8.02 -0.92 -28.40
C ARG A 296 7.08 -1.86 -29.15
N VAL A 297 7.15 -3.17 -28.89
CA VAL A 297 6.23 -4.16 -29.48
C VAL A 297 4.79 -3.94 -28.98
N ALA A 298 4.60 -3.73 -27.67
CA ALA A 298 3.28 -3.42 -27.11
C ALA A 298 2.70 -2.10 -27.64
N ARG A 299 3.55 -1.09 -27.83
CA ARG A 299 3.18 0.19 -28.45
C ARG A 299 2.76 0.04 -29.90
N ALA A 300 3.54 -0.66 -30.72
CA ALA A 300 3.19 -0.93 -32.12
C ALA A 300 1.85 -1.67 -32.26
N ALA A 301 1.50 -2.50 -31.28
CA ALA A 301 0.22 -3.21 -31.21
C ALA A 301 -0.94 -2.39 -30.60
N ASN A 302 -0.71 -1.12 -30.19
CA ASN A 302 -1.66 -0.31 -29.42
C ASN A 302 -2.20 -1.02 -28.16
N ALA A 303 -1.36 -1.85 -27.55
CA ALA A 303 -1.73 -2.72 -26.44
C ALA A 303 -1.55 -2.07 -25.07
N ILE A 304 -0.91 -0.91 -24.96
CA ILE A 304 -0.66 -0.26 -23.67
C ILE A 304 -1.18 1.18 -23.63
N THR A 305 -1.87 1.51 -22.53
CA THR A 305 -2.24 2.87 -22.11
C THR A 305 -1.70 3.10 -20.71
N LEU A 306 -1.04 4.24 -20.48
CA LEU A 306 -0.48 4.66 -19.20
C LEU A 306 -1.14 5.97 -18.76
N ARG A 307 -1.66 6.04 -17.54
CA ARG A 307 -2.35 7.21 -16.98
C ARG A 307 -1.58 7.73 -15.78
N PHE A 308 -1.31 9.02 -15.70
CA PHE A 308 -0.48 9.60 -14.64
C PHE A 308 -1.27 10.57 -13.76
N TYR A 309 -1.19 10.34 -12.46
CA TYR A 309 -1.74 11.20 -11.42
C TYR A 309 -0.64 11.56 -10.39
N CYS A 310 -0.47 12.86 -10.13
CA CYS A 310 0.45 13.36 -9.13
C CYS A 310 -0.29 13.70 -7.83
N GLY A 311 -0.13 12.93 -6.75
CA GLY A 311 -0.78 13.24 -5.47
C GLY A 311 -0.74 12.10 -4.47
N ASP A 312 -1.42 12.29 -3.34
CA ASP A 312 -1.51 11.30 -2.27
C ASP A 312 -2.31 10.07 -2.71
N ALA A 313 -1.74 8.89 -2.48
CA ALA A 313 -2.31 7.62 -2.91
C ALA A 313 -3.62 7.27 -2.18
N LEU A 314 -3.73 7.59 -0.88
CA LEU A 314 -4.93 7.28 -0.11
C LEU A 314 -6.09 8.21 -0.47
N ALA A 315 -5.81 9.51 -0.64
CA ALA A 315 -6.77 10.49 -1.13
C ALA A 315 -7.23 10.16 -2.56
N PHE A 316 -6.30 9.72 -3.41
CA PHE A 316 -6.63 9.29 -4.77
C PHE A 316 -7.54 8.05 -4.79
N CYS A 317 -7.28 7.05 -3.95
CA CYS A 317 -8.15 5.88 -3.84
C CYS A 317 -9.59 6.27 -3.44
N HIS A 318 -9.72 7.19 -2.47
CA HIS A 318 -11.02 7.72 -2.06
C HIS A 318 -11.71 8.49 -3.18
N ALA A 319 -10.97 9.32 -3.92
CA ALA A 319 -11.49 10.06 -5.08
C ALA A 319 -11.99 9.13 -6.20
N LEU A 320 -11.23 8.09 -6.53
CA LEU A 320 -11.66 7.08 -7.52
C LEU A 320 -12.93 6.35 -7.09
N HIS A 321 -13.02 5.99 -5.81
CA HIS A 321 -14.21 5.33 -5.27
C HIS A 321 -15.42 6.26 -5.28
N GLU A 322 -15.25 7.55 -4.96
CA GLU A 322 -16.32 8.53 -5.03
C GLU A 322 -16.81 8.69 -6.48
N LEU A 323 -15.90 8.87 -7.44
CA LEU A 323 -16.23 8.92 -8.86
C LEU A 323 -16.99 7.67 -9.32
N LYS A 324 -16.55 6.47 -8.90
CA LYS A 324 -17.23 5.19 -9.18
C LYS A 324 -18.66 5.16 -8.63
N SER A 325 -18.87 5.69 -7.42
CA SER A 325 -20.14 5.53 -6.68
C SER A 325 -21.17 6.62 -6.95
N THR A 326 -20.74 7.86 -7.18
CA THR A 326 -21.62 9.02 -7.34
C THR A 326 -21.52 9.67 -8.71
N GLY A 327 -20.50 9.33 -9.51
CA GLY A 327 -20.16 10.06 -10.73
C GLY A 327 -19.52 11.43 -10.47
N ASN A 328 -19.27 11.79 -9.20
CA ASN A 328 -18.65 13.05 -8.83
C ASN A 328 -17.15 13.02 -9.14
N TYR A 329 -16.72 13.82 -10.11
CA TYR A 329 -15.30 13.99 -10.44
C TYR A 329 -14.59 15.03 -9.54
N PHE A 330 -15.32 15.68 -8.63
CA PHE A 330 -14.80 16.68 -7.70
C PHE A 330 -15.12 16.30 -6.24
N PRO A 331 -14.32 15.41 -5.60
CA PRO A 331 -14.60 14.90 -4.25
C PRO A 331 -14.32 15.90 -3.11
N GLY A 332 -13.73 17.07 -3.39
CA GLY A 332 -13.39 18.06 -2.36
C GLY A 332 -12.22 17.63 -1.44
N LEU A 333 -11.38 16.71 -1.91
CA LEU A 333 -10.18 16.23 -1.22
C LEU A 333 -8.95 17.02 -1.67
N PHE A 334 -8.02 17.28 -0.74
CA PHE A 334 -6.75 17.91 -1.09
C PHE A 334 -5.83 16.92 -1.81
N SER A 335 -5.03 17.46 -2.72
CA SER A 335 -4.15 16.68 -3.59
C SER A 335 -3.01 15.99 -2.84
N SER A 336 -2.43 16.68 -1.85
CA SER A 336 -1.40 16.18 -0.94
C SER A 336 -1.18 17.19 0.19
N ALA A 337 -0.54 16.78 1.29
CA ALA A 337 -0.07 17.72 2.32
C ALA A 337 0.85 18.80 1.72
N PHE A 338 0.80 20.01 2.29
CA PHE A 338 1.56 21.20 1.85
C PHE A 338 1.12 21.80 0.51
N ARG A 339 -0.01 21.35 -0.05
CA ARG A 339 -0.62 21.91 -1.27
C ARG A 339 -2.05 22.39 -1.01
N GLY A 340 -2.42 23.53 -1.59
CA GLY A 340 -3.78 24.08 -1.48
C GLY A 340 -4.76 23.58 -2.55
N THR A 341 -4.25 22.89 -3.57
CA THR A 341 -5.04 22.35 -4.69
C THR A 341 -5.81 21.10 -4.31
N GLN A 342 -6.95 20.90 -4.97
CA GLN A 342 -7.83 19.75 -4.78
C GLN A 342 -7.69 18.72 -5.90
N ILE A 343 -8.19 17.52 -5.62
CA ILE A 343 -8.32 16.45 -6.62
C ILE A 343 -9.52 16.75 -7.51
N ILE A 344 -9.28 16.87 -8.81
CA ILE A 344 -10.32 17.08 -9.83
C ILE A 344 -10.10 16.05 -10.94
N LEU A 345 -10.92 15.01 -11.02
CA LEU A 345 -10.76 13.89 -11.96
C LEU A 345 -11.39 14.20 -13.33
N ASP A 346 -11.22 15.43 -13.81
CA ASP A 346 -11.79 15.93 -15.07
C ASP A 346 -11.35 15.10 -16.27
N GLU A 347 -10.04 14.91 -16.43
CA GLU A 347 -9.45 14.18 -17.56
C GLU A 347 -9.70 12.68 -17.50
N LEU A 348 -9.74 12.10 -16.30
CA LEU A 348 -10.10 10.70 -16.11
C LEU A 348 -11.55 10.44 -16.54
N SER A 349 -12.47 11.30 -16.09
CA SER A 349 -13.91 11.17 -16.38
C SER A 349 -14.24 11.36 -17.86
N ALA A 350 -13.50 12.24 -18.55
CA ALA A 350 -13.69 12.56 -19.96
C ALA A 350 -12.83 11.70 -20.92
N SER A 351 -12.11 10.69 -20.40
CA SER A 351 -11.09 9.99 -21.18
C SER A 351 -11.65 9.07 -22.27
N ALA A 352 -10.96 9.01 -23.42
CA ALA A 352 -11.25 8.07 -24.52
C ALA A 352 -9.98 7.28 -24.94
N PRO A 353 -9.89 5.95 -24.72
CA PRO A 353 -10.92 5.09 -24.14
C PRO A 353 -11.22 5.42 -22.66
N SER A 354 -12.42 5.05 -22.22
CA SER A 354 -12.90 5.24 -20.85
C SER A 354 -11.88 4.66 -19.87
N ALA A 355 -11.57 5.42 -18.83
CA ALA A 355 -10.60 5.00 -17.83
C ALA A 355 -11.21 3.96 -16.88
N PRO A 356 -10.44 2.94 -16.47
CA PRO A 356 -10.91 1.99 -15.47
C PRO A 356 -11.10 2.68 -14.11
N LEU A 357 -12.24 2.40 -13.46
CA LEU A 357 -12.51 2.78 -12.07
C LEU A 357 -12.50 1.58 -11.11
N THR A 358 -12.33 0.38 -11.69
CA THR A 358 -12.12 -0.88 -10.99
C THR A 358 -11.01 -1.65 -11.67
N PHE A 359 -10.15 -2.32 -10.90
CA PHE A 359 -8.89 -2.87 -11.39
C PHE A 359 -8.82 -4.38 -11.18
N ASP A 360 -8.15 -5.06 -12.10
CA ASP A 360 -7.75 -6.47 -11.95
C ASP A 360 -6.58 -6.57 -10.97
N VAL A 361 -5.67 -5.59 -11.01
CA VAL A 361 -4.46 -5.58 -10.20
C VAL A 361 -4.32 -4.23 -9.53
N ILE A 362 -4.10 -4.23 -8.22
CA ILE A 362 -3.63 -3.06 -7.49
C ILE A 362 -2.28 -3.40 -6.88
N ASP A 363 -1.24 -2.65 -7.25
CA ASP A 363 0.08 -2.74 -6.60
C ASP A 363 0.31 -1.50 -5.75
N THR A 364 0.63 -1.70 -4.47
CA THR A 364 0.89 -0.57 -3.55
C THR A 364 2.37 -0.25 -3.39
N SER A 365 3.25 -0.84 -4.20
CA SER A 365 4.71 -0.69 -4.06
C SER A 365 5.13 -0.85 -2.58
N THR A 366 6.08 -0.03 -2.10
CA THR A 366 6.51 0.04 -0.70
C THR A 366 5.68 1.02 0.16
N LEU A 367 4.50 1.45 -0.30
CA LEU A 367 3.71 2.45 0.44
C LEU A 367 3.28 1.98 1.83
N ALA A 368 3.16 0.68 2.06
CA ALA A 368 2.78 0.14 3.37
C ALA A 368 3.74 0.59 4.49
N ASP A 369 5.02 0.84 4.16
CA ASP A 369 6.03 1.30 5.11
C ASP A 369 5.87 2.79 5.45
N HIS A 370 5.31 3.58 4.52
CA HIS A 370 5.14 5.03 4.64
C HIS A 370 3.77 5.41 5.20
N VAL A 371 2.69 4.86 4.63
CA VAL A 371 1.32 5.26 4.97
C VAL A 371 0.61 4.25 5.89
N GLY A 372 1.23 3.09 6.14
CA GLY A 372 0.68 2.02 6.98
C GLY A 372 -0.11 0.97 6.19
N LEU A 373 0.12 -0.31 6.48
CA LEU A 373 -0.52 -1.44 5.80
C LEU A 373 -2.05 -1.41 5.92
N LEU A 374 -2.60 -1.30 7.14
CA LEU A 374 -4.06 -1.24 7.35
C LEU A 374 -4.71 -0.07 6.59
N ASN A 375 -4.02 1.07 6.45
CA ASN A 375 -4.54 2.22 5.72
C ASN A 375 -4.79 1.89 4.24
N LEU A 376 -3.88 1.13 3.63
CA LEU A 376 -4.00 0.64 2.26
C LEU A 376 -5.09 -0.43 2.13
N LEU A 377 -5.16 -1.37 3.08
CA LEU A 377 -6.15 -2.46 3.09
C LEU A 377 -7.59 -1.95 3.29
N ILE A 378 -7.79 -0.70 3.71
CA ILE A 378 -9.11 -0.08 3.78
C ILE A 378 -9.40 0.76 2.53
N ALA A 379 -8.40 1.46 1.99
CA ALA A 379 -8.59 2.39 0.88
C ALA A 379 -8.66 1.71 -0.50
N ALA A 380 -7.81 0.69 -0.74
CA ALA A 380 -7.61 0.10 -2.05
C ALA A 380 -8.63 -1.00 -2.42
N PRO A 381 -9.04 -1.94 -1.52
CA PRO A 381 -9.90 -3.06 -1.93
C PRO A 381 -11.24 -2.69 -2.58
N PRO A 382 -11.94 -1.59 -2.23
CA PRO A 382 -13.16 -1.17 -2.92
C PRO A 382 -12.99 -0.85 -4.42
N LEU A 383 -11.74 -0.73 -4.89
CA LEU A 383 -11.38 -0.51 -6.29
C LEU A 383 -11.05 -1.82 -7.02
N LEU A 384 -11.01 -2.97 -6.35
CA LEU A 384 -10.87 -4.26 -7.03
C LEU A 384 -12.15 -4.60 -7.80
N LYS A 385 -12.02 -5.32 -8.90
CA LYS A 385 -13.18 -5.91 -9.59
C LYS A 385 -13.82 -6.98 -8.69
N GLU A 386 -15.14 -6.92 -8.55
CA GLU A 386 -15.89 -7.77 -7.63
C GLU A 386 -16.48 -9.03 -8.30
N LEU A 387 -16.29 -9.18 -9.61
CA LEU A 387 -16.87 -10.31 -10.35
C LEU A 387 -16.31 -11.62 -9.79
N PRO A 388 -17.15 -12.64 -9.48
CA PRO A 388 -16.68 -13.93 -8.99
C PRO A 388 -15.68 -14.63 -9.94
N SER A 389 -15.73 -14.29 -11.24
CA SER A 389 -14.79 -14.77 -12.25
C SER A 389 -13.51 -13.94 -12.38
N SER A 390 -13.43 -12.74 -11.78
CA SER A 390 -12.23 -11.91 -11.85
C SER A 390 -11.19 -12.39 -10.84
N GLN A 391 -9.98 -12.71 -11.32
CA GLN A 391 -8.81 -12.98 -10.48
C GLN A 391 -8.21 -11.68 -9.93
N SER A 392 -9.04 -10.82 -9.38
CA SER A 392 -8.58 -9.51 -8.91
C SER A 392 -7.63 -9.68 -7.73
N VAL A 393 -6.46 -9.06 -7.78
CA VAL A 393 -5.42 -9.17 -6.75
C VAL A 393 -4.95 -7.80 -6.29
N LEU A 394 -4.66 -7.69 -5.00
CA LEU A 394 -3.97 -6.55 -4.40
C LEU A 394 -2.60 -7.03 -3.91
N TYR A 395 -1.54 -6.31 -4.26
CA TYR A 395 -0.19 -6.60 -3.79
C TYR A 395 0.29 -5.52 -2.84
N THR A 396 0.81 -5.94 -1.70
CA THR A 396 1.54 -5.07 -0.77
C THR A 396 2.98 -5.54 -0.64
N ASN A 397 3.92 -4.62 -0.58
CA ASN A 397 5.31 -4.91 -0.28
C ASN A 397 5.73 -4.09 0.94
N SER A 398 6.29 -4.75 1.93
CA SER A 398 6.72 -4.14 3.19
C SER A 398 8.11 -4.58 3.56
N GLN A 399 8.86 -3.66 4.15
CA GLN A 399 10.11 -3.97 4.83
C GLN A 399 9.84 -4.14 6.31
N PHE A 400 9.78 -5.40 6.75
CA PHE A 400 9.58 -5.72 8.16
C PHE A 400 10.92 -5.76 8.88
N ARG A 401 10.91 -5.25 10.11
CA ARG A 401 11.96 -5.51 11.10
C ARG A 401 11.37 -6.41 12.17
N SER A 402 12.08 -7.47 12.55
CA SER A 402 11.61 -8.29 13.66
C SER A 402 12.73 -8.91 14.48
N GLU A 403 12.75 -8.55 15.76
CA GLU A 403 13.49 -9.26 16.82
C GLU A 403 12.65 -10.41 17.42
N ASP A 404 11.31 -10.28 17.40
CA ASP A 404 10.35 -11.20 18.03
C ASP A 404 9.67 -12.21 17.06
N GLY A 405 10.08 -12.23 15.79
CA GLY A 405 9.55 -13.10 14.73
C GLY A 405 8.64 -12.41 13.69
N PRO A 406 8.67 -12.84 12.41
CA PRO A 406 7.92 -12.23 11.30
C PRO A 406 6.42 -12.04 11.54
N ILE A 407 5.76 -13.05 12.10
CA ILE A 407 4.29 -13.12 12.23
C ILE A 407 3.77 -12.05 13.20
N LYS A 408 4.46 -11.82 14.32
CA LYS A 408 4.04 -10.84 15.33
C LYS A 408 4.06 -9.43 14.74
N SER A 409 5.16 -9.07 14.09
CA SER A 409 5.32 -7.79 13.40
C SER A 409 4.22 -7.58 12.35
N PHE A 410 3.91 -8.60 11.55
CA PHE A 410 2.83 -8.52 10.57
C PHE A 410 1.44 -8.25 11.20
N LEU A 411 1.09 -8.96 12.27
CA LEU A 411 -0.20 -8.78 12.97
C LEU A 411 -0.33 -7.41 13.65
N GLU A 412 0.78 -6.82 14.10
CA GLU A 412 0.80 -5.45 14.65
C GLU A 412 0.46 -4.41 13.58
N HIS A 413 0.97 -4.57 12.34
CA HIS A 413 0.72 -3.65 11.23
C HIS A 413 -0.72 -3.66 10.70
N ILE A 414 -1.47 -4.75 10.91
CA ILE A 414 -2.90 -4.84 10.55
C ILE A 414 -3.85 -4.56 11.72
N CYS A 415 -3.33 -4.47 12.96
CA CYS A 415 -4.08 -4.19 14.18
C CYS A 415 -5.20 -5.21 14.53
N THR A 416 -5.17 -6.44 14.01
CA THR A 416 -6.13 -7.52 14.34
C THR A 416 -5.59 -8.89 13.90
N ASP A 417 -6.39 -9.95 13.98
CA ASP A 417 -6.08 -11.25 13.37
C ASP A 417 -6.65 -11.36 11.93
N ILE A 418 -6.07 -12.28 11.15
CA ILE A 418 -6.40 -12.42 9.72
C ILE A 418 -7.87 -12.79 9.47
N PRO A 419 -8.48 -13.78 10.16
CA PRO A 419 -9.91 -14.07 10.00
C PRO A 419 -10.80 -12.84 10.21
N THR A 420 -10.61 -12.08 11.30
CA THR A 420 -11.39 -10.87 11.57
C THR A 420 -11.21 -9.81 10.49
N LEU A 421 -9.96 -9.51 10.10
CA LEU A 421 -9.67 -8.56 9.01
C LEU A 421 -10.36 -8.97 7.72
N SER A 422 -10.27 -10.25 7.38
CA SER A 422 -10.80 -10.83 6.14
C SER A 422 -12.31 -10.74 6.06
N VAL A 423 -12.98 -11.01 7.18
CA VAL A 423 -14.44 -10.93 7.28
C VAL A 423 -14.93 -9.48 7.22
N LEU A 424 -14.19 -8.53 7.83
CA LEU A 424 -14.54 -7.11 7.86
C LEU A 424 -14.27 -6.37 6.54
N LEU A 425 -13.13 -6.65 5.88
CA LEU A 425 -12.67 -5.92 4.69
C LEU A 425 -12.82 -6.72 3.39
N GLY A 426 -12.96 -8.04 3.48
CA GLY A 426 -13.18 -8.90 2.33
C GLY A 426 -11.96 -9.37 1.57
N ILE A 427 -10.80 -9.19 2.16
CA ILE A 427 -9.52 -9.54 1.57
C ILE A 427 -8.66 -10.27 2.59
N SER A 428 -7.95 -11.29 2.12
CA SER A 428 -7.07 -12.12 2.93
C SER A 428 -5.71 -12.28 2.26
N PRO A 429 -4.61 -12.41 3.03
CA PRO A 429 -3.35 -12.85 2.47
C PRO A 429 -3.54 -14.25 1.89
N ARG A 430 -3.39 -14.39 0.57
CA ARG A 430 -3.53 -15.67 -0.13
C ARG A 430 -2.59 -16.74 0.46
N PRO A 431 -1.29 -16.46 0.72
CA PRO A 431 -0.40 -17.45 1.32
C PRO A 431 -0.83 -17.93 2.71
N TYR A 432 -1.53 -17.08 3.48
CA TYR A 432 -2.04 -17.45 4.80
C TYR A 432 -3.17 -18.47 4.70
N ILE A 433 -4.13 -18.24 3.81
CA ILE A 433 -5.28 -19.14 3.64
C ILE A 433 -4.95 -20.40 2.84
N SER A 434 -4.00 -20.34 1.90
CA SER A 434 -3.53 -21.51 1.14
C SER A 434 -2.46 -22.33 1.87
N THR A 435 -1.89 -21.82 2.97
CA THR A 435 -0.81 -22.45 3.76
C THR A 435 0.55 -22.58 3.06
N PHE A 436 0.70 -22.00 1.87
CA PHE A 436 1.98 -21.91 1.15
C PHE A 436 2.04 -20.68 0.24
N SER A 437 3.26 -20.28 -0.13
CA SER A 437 3.51 -19.27 -1.17
C SER A 437 4.23 -19.92 -2.35
N ALA A 438 3.82 -19.59 -3.58
CA ALA A 438 4.54 -19.96 -4.79
C ALA A 438 5.81 -19.10 -5.04
N GLN A 439 5.97 -18.00 -4.31
CA GLN A 439 7.14 -17.12 -4.40
C GLN A 439 8.03 -17.28 -3.17
N SER A 440 9.34 -17.39 -3.40
CA SER A 440 10.32 -17.57 -2.33
C SER A 440 10.91 -16.23 -1.88
N ASN A 441 10.84 -15.98 -0.57
CA ASN A 441 11.54 -14.90 0.13
C ASN A 441 12.66 -15.45 1.04
N ILE A 442 13.10 -16.70 0.84
CA ILE A 442 14.00 -17.34 1.82
C ILE A 442 15.37 -16.67 1.92
N HIS A 443 15.89 -16.13 0.82
CA HIS A 443 17.15 -15.39 0.83
C HIS A 443 17.08 -14.19 1.79
N GLU A 444 15.95 -13.48 1.83
CA GLU A 444 15.70 -12.41 2.79
C GLU A 444 15.77 -12.94 4.23
N MET A 445 15.15 -14.08 4.52
CA MET A 445 15.16 -14.67 5.87
C MET A 445 16.56 -15.18 6.30
N ILE A 446 17.30 -15.83 5.39
CA ILE A 446 18.65 -16.34 5.67
C ILE A 446 19.60 -15.19 5.94
N PHE A 447 19.60 -14.18 5.06
CA PHE A 447 20.56 -13.08 5.14
C PHE A 447 20.11 -11.95 6.09
N ALA A 448 18.86 -11.95 6.57
CA ALA A 448 18.43 -11.09 7.67
C ALA A 448 19.05 -11.48 9.03
N ASN A 449 19.67 -12.66 9.17
CA ASN A 449 20.29 -13.09 10.43
C ASN A 449 21.72 -12.52 10.57
N LYS A 450 21.95 -11.67 11.59
CA LYS A 450 23.26 -11.05 11.92
C LYS A 450 24.42 -12.04 11.98
N ASN A 451 24.18 -13.28 12.43
CA ASN A 451 25.23 -14.28 12.58
C ASN A 451 25.77 -14.81 11.24
N ILE A 452 25.01 -14.65 10.14
CA ILE A 452 25.42 -15.14 8.82
C ILE A 452 26.20 -14.05 8.07
N LEU A 453 25.79 -12.79 8.18
CA LEU A 453 26.49 -11.65 7.54
C LEU A 453 27.78 -11.24 8.29
N SER A 454 27.86 -11.46 9.60
CA SER A 454 29.07 -11.18 10.39
C SER A 454 30.23 -12.11 10.04
N VAL A 455 29.94 -13.35 9.64
CA VAL A 455 30.95 -14.31 9.11
C VAL A 455 31.50 -13.84 7.76
N SER A 456 30.73 -13.05 7.00
CA SER A 456 31.19 -12.36 5.79
C SER A 456 31.77 -10.96 6.07
N GLY A 457 32.07 -10.57 7.31
CA GLY A 457 32.72 -9.29 7.61
C GLY A 457 31.86 -8.04 7.40
N VAL A 458 30.55 -8.18 7.18
CA VAL A 458 29.61 -7.07 7.05
C VAL A 458 28.98 -6.80 8.44
N THR A 459 29.38 -5.71 9.08
CA THR A 459 28.80 -5.24 10.35
C THR A 459 27.78 -4.14 10.06
N SER A 460 26.54 -4.49 9.69
CA SER A 460 25.46 -3.50 9.65
C SER A 460 24.60 -3.57 10.93
N ASP A 461 24.32 -2.40 11.51
CA ASP A 461 23.41 -2.25 12.66
C ASP A 461 21.95 -2.65 12.30
N GLN A 462 21.64 -2.77 11.00
CA GLN A 462 20.31 -3.07 10.45
C GLN A 462 19.86 -4.54 10.49
N GLY A 463 20.61 -5.43 11.14
CA GLY A 463 20.51 -6.89 10.93
C GLY A 463 19.23 -7.62 11.41
N HIS A 464 18.04 -7.09 11.19
CA HIS A 464 16.75 -7.80 11.28
C HIS A 464 15.72 -7.33 10.24
N GLN A 465 16.13 -6.67 9.14
CA GLN A 465 15.21 -6.19 8.11
C GLN A 465 15.07 -7.17 6.95
N TYR A 466 13.85 -7.63 6.67
CA TYR A 466 13.52 -8.48 5.53
C TYR A 466 12.39 -7.85 4.71
N GLN A 467 12.40 -8.09 3.40
CA GLN A 467 11.33 -7.64 2.50
C GLN A 467 10.33 -8.77 2.28
N GLU A 468 9.05 -8.46 2.39
CA GLU A 468 7.97 -9.41 2.12
C GLU A 468 6.89 -8.78 1.23
N ARG A 469 6.58 -9.49 0.15
CA ARG A 469 5.48 -9.17 -0.76
C ARG A 469 4.33 -10.12 -0.49
N ILE A 470 3.15 -9.58 -0.27
CA ILE A 470 1.95 -10.33 0.08
C ILE A 470 0.90 -10.12 -1.02
N THR A 471 0.36 -11.23 -1.52
CA THR A 471 -0.82 -11.20 -2.41
C THR A 471 -2.09 -11.28 -1.58
N TRP A 472 -2.99 -10.32 -1.77
CA TRP A 472 -4.29 -10.22 -1.11
C TRP A 472 -5.40 -10.50 -2.11
N THR A 473 -6.35 -11.35 -1.71
CA THR A 473 -7.46 -11.79 -2.57
C THR A 473 -8.74 -11.93 -1.76
N ASN A 474 -9.88 -12.04 -2.44
CA ASN A 474 -11.12 -12.42 -1.78
C ASN A 474 -10.96 -13.85 -1.20
N PRO A 475 -11.21 -14.07 0.11
CA PRO A 475 -11.01 -15.37 0.76
C PRO A 475 -11.77 -16.54 0.11
N CYS A 476 -12.88 -16.26 -0.54
CA CYS A 476 -13.73 -17.26 -1.18
C CYS A 476 -13.41 -17.47 -2.66
N SER A 477 -12.59 -16.62 -3.28
CA SER A 477 -12.38 -16.64 -4.73
C SER A 477 -11.74 -17.92 -5.27
N GLY A 478 -11.04 -18.68 -4.42
CA GLY A 478 -10.48 -19.98 -4.77
C GLY A 478 -11.47 -21.14 -4.63
N ASP A 479 -12.65 -20.94 -4.05
CA ASP A 479 -13.64 -22.01 -3.86
C ASP A 479 -14.54 -22.12 -5.10
N SER A 480 -14.35 -23.19 -5.87
CA SER A 480 -15.09 -23.50 -7.10
C SER A 480 -16.61 -23.59 -6.93
N HIS A 481 -17.10 -23.76 -5.70
CA HIS A 481 -18.54 -23.83 -5.40
C HIS A 481 -19.15 -22.47 -5.09
N THR A 482 -18.35 -21.41 -5.03
CA THR A 482 -18.80 -20.05 -4.69
C THR A 482 -18.95 -19.14 -5.91
N SER A 483 -18.56 -19.62 -7.10
CA SER A 483 -18.44 -18.84 -8.35
C SER A 483 -19.72 -18.17 -8.83
N GLU A 484 -20.89 -18.50 -8.26
CA GLU A 484 -22.20 -17.96 -8.64
C GLU A 484 -22.97 -17.32 -7.49
N THR A 485 -22.46 -17.35 -6.25
CA THR A 485 -23.20 -16.89 -5.06
C THR A 485 -22.35 -16.03 -4.14
N PHE A 486 -22.75 -14.76 -4.00
CA PHE A 486 -22.18 -13.85 -3.00
C PHE A 486 -22.90 -14.01 -1.66
N THR A 487 -22.16 -14.34 -0.61
CA THR A 487 -22.69 -14.34 0.77
C THR A 487 -22.21 -13.09 1.50
N ALA A 488 -23.14 -12.25 1.93
CA ALA A 488 -22.79 -11.09 2.74
C ALA A 488 -22.51 -11.48 4.20
N THR A 489 -21.57 -10.77 4.81
CA THR A 489 -21.26 -10.92 6.24
C THR A 489 -22.20 -10.07 7.08
N THR A 490 -22.69 -10.63 8.20
CA THR A 490 -23.51 -9.91 9.18
C THR A 490 -22.95 -10.01 10.58
N PHE A 491 -23.17 -8.99 11.41
CA PHE A 491 -22.75 -8.97 12.82
C PHE A 491 -23.90 -8.57 13.75
N GLU A 492 -23.82 -9.00 15.01
CA GLU A 492 -24.55 -8.34 16.09
C GLU A 492 -23.87 -6.99 16.41
N ALA A 493 -24.67 -5.94 16.61
CA ALA A 493 -24.17 -4.57 16.74
C ALA A 493 -23.16 -4.41 17.90
N GLU A 494 -23.41 -5.04 19.05
CA GLU A 494 -22.50 -4.98 20.19
C GLU A 494 -21.20 -5.71 19.93
N ASP A 495 -21.22 -6.87 19.26
CA ASP A 495 -20.02 -7.66 18.99
C ASP A 495 -19.11 -6.90 18.02
N LEU A 496 -19.70 -6.27 16.99
CA LEU A 496 -18.95 -5.42 16.06
C LEU A 496 -18.30 -4.23 16.77
N ALA A 497 -18.99 -3.59 17.72
CA ALA A 497 -18.42 -2.49 18.50
C ALA A 497 -17.18 -2.94 19.30
N HIS A 498 -17.20 -4.14 19.89
CA HIS A 498 -16.04 -4.68 20.62
C HIS A 498 -14.88 -5.04 19.68
N LEU A 499 -15.15 -5.57 18.48
CA LEU A 499 -14.12 -5.84 17.48
C LEU A 499 -13.42 -4.54 17.03
N LEU A 500 -14.19 -3.52 16.68
CA LEU A 500 -13.67 -2.22 16.26
C LEU A 500 -12.87 -1.55 17.39
N LEU A 501 -13.28 -1.72 18.64
CA LEU A 501 -12.52 -1.28 19.81
C LEU A 501 -11.19 -2.03 19.98
N GLY A 502 -11.16 -3.34 19.70
CA GLY A 502 -9.94 -4.13 19.69
C GLY A 502 -8.92 -3.61 18.68
N MET A 503 -9.39 -3.25 17.48
CA MET A 503 -8.56 -2.63 16.45
C MET A 503 -8.10 -1.23 16.85
N TYR A 504 -9.01 -0.39 17.32
CA TYR A 504 -8.73 0.96 17.82
C TYR A 504 -7.65 0.95 18.92
N SER A 505 -7.77 0.01 19.86
CA SER A 505 -6.80 -0.16 20.94
C SER A 505 -5.38 -0.44 20.47
N LYS A 506 -5.23 -1.19 19.37
CA LYS A 506 -3.93 -1.51 18.76
C LYS A 506 -3.41 -0.37 17.89
N MET A 507 -4.29 0.31 17.14
CA MET A 507 -3.93 1.48 16.32
C MET A 507 -3.29 2.60 17.17
N PHE A 508 -3.71 2.74 18.43
CA PHE A 508 -3.24 3.79 19.34
C PHE A 508 -2.57 3.23 20.59
N ALA A 509 -1.94 2.05 20.51
CA ALA A 509 -1.29 1.41 21.66
C ALA A 509 -0.26 2.33 22.35
N LEU A 510 0.43 3.17 21.57
CA LEU A 510 1.38 4.17 22.04
C LEU A 510 0.79 5.20 23.00
N GLU A 511 -0.46 5.62 22.78
CA GLU A 511 -1.13 6.62 23.61
C GLU A 511 -1.41 6.10 25.04
N ARG A 512 -1.20 4.80 25.29
CA ARG A 512 -1.39 4.14 26.59
C ARG A 512 -0.13 4.17 27.45
N SER A 513 1.04 4.36 26.85
CA SER A 513 2.34 4.17 27.51
C SER A 513 3.03 5.50 27.76
N SER A 514 2.63 6.20 28.82
CA SER A 514 3.17 7.53 29.18
C SER A 514 4.64 7.53 29.64
N HIS A 515 5.30 6.37 29.77
CA HIS A 515 6.66 6.28 30.32
C HIS A 515 7.47 5.14 29.71
N ILE A 516 7.97 5.28 28.47
CA ILE A 516 9.00 4.38 27.94
C ILE A 516 10.18 5.19 27.42
N VAL A 517 11.08 5.57 28.32
CA VAL A 517 12.36 6.22 27.94
C VAL A 517 13.57 5.50 28.55
N ALA A 518 13.38 4.63 29.56
CA ALA A 518 14.50 4.12 30.34
C ALA A 518 15.20 2.86 29.79
N SER A 519 14.63 2.14 28.81
CA SER A 519 15.24 0.90 28.29
C SER A 519 14.60 0.41 26.99
N VAL A 520 14.69 1.20 25.91
CA VAL A 520 14.11 0.84 24.60
C VAL A 520 15.24 0.48 23.65
N THR A 521 15.17 -0.67 23.00
CA THR A 521 16.09 -1.00 21.91
C THR A 521 15.90 -0.02 20.74
N PRO A 522 16.90 0.21 19.87
CA PRO A 522 16.73 1.06 18.69
C PRO A 522 15.55 0.62 17.79
N SER A 523 15.30 -0.69 17.68
CA SER A 523 14.21 -1.27 16.90
C SER A 523 12.83 -0.95 17.49
N GLU A 524 12.69 -1.09 18.81
CA GLU A 524 11.46 -0.70 19.51
C GLU A 524 11.24 0.81 19.45
N LEU A 525 12.30 1.62 19.52
CA LEU A 525 12.21 3.08 19.43
C LEU A 525 11.63 3.53 18.09
N GLU A 526 12.09 2.93 16.99
CA GLU A 526 11.58 3.20 15.65
C GLU A 526 10.12 2.77 15.49
N LEU A 527 9.77 1.56 15.95
CA LEU A 527 8.38 1.07 15.91
C LEU A 527 7.44 1.99 16.70
N LEU A 528 7.86 2.40 17.90
CA LEU A 528 7.10 3.29 18.79
C LEU A 528 7.03 4.74 18.27
N SER A 529 7.89 5.12 17.33
CA SER A 529 7.90 6.48 16.76
C SER A 529 7.12 6.58 15.43
N ARG A 530 6.72 5.44 14.85
CA ARG A 530 5.90 5.40 13.63
C ARG A 530 4.42 5.67 13.93
N VAL A 531 4.02 6.93 13.78
CA VAL A 531 2.61 7.34 13.85
C VAL A 531 1.93 7.19 12.49
N THR A 532 1.14 6.13 12.32
CA THR A 532 0.46 5.80 11.06
C THR A 532 -1.04 6.13 11.05
N PHE A 533 -1.66 6.33 12.22
CA PHE A 533 -3.10 6.49 12.37
C PHE A 533 -3.48 7.78 13.09
N ASN A 534 -4.65 8.31 12.74
CA ASN A 534 -5.37 9.42 13.40
C ASN A 534 -6.86 9.03 13.57
N ARG A 535 -7.69 9.86 14.20
CA ARG A 535 -9.11 9.50 14.42
C ARG A 535 -9.93 9.43 13.12
N GLU A 536 -9.52 10.12 12.06
CA GLU A 536 -10.11 9.98 10.73
C GLU A 536 -9.84 8.60 10.10
N SER A 537 -8.70 8.00 10.41
CA SER A 537 -8.41 6.59 10.09
C SER A 537 -9.51 5.67 10.66
N VAL A 538 -9.91 5.89 11.91
CA VAL A 538 -10.97 5.10 12.56
C VAL A 538 -12.31 5.32 11.87
N ALA A 539 -12.67 6.57 11.56
CA ALA A 539 -13.91 6.88 10.87
C ALA A 539 -13.99 6.23 9.48
N HIS A 540 -12.87 6.19 8.75
CA HIS A 540 -12.77 5.47 7.49
C HIS A 540 -12.83 3.95 7.63
N LEU A 541 -12.26 3.37 8.70
CA LEU A 541 -12.45 1.95 9.04
C LEU A 541 -13.94 1.65 9.24
N PHE A 542 -14.65 2.45 10.04
CA PHE A 542 -16.11 2.31 10.21
C PHE A 542 -16.84 2.38 8.87
N LYS A 543 -16.50 3.35 8.01
CA LYS A 543 -17.14 3.51 6.70
C LYS A 543 -16.89 2.31 5.78
N ALA A 544 -15.68 1.76 5.79
CA ALA A 544 -15.34 0.58 5.00
C ALA A 544 -16.10 -0.65 5.46
N VAL A 545 -16.22 -0.87 6.78
CA VAL A 545 -17.03 -1.96 7.33
C VAL A 545 -18.53 -1.71 7.04
N GLN A 546 -19.02 -0.48 7.15
CA GLN A 546 -20.41 -0.11 6.85
C GLN A 546 -20.80 -0.41 5.40
N ARG A 547 -19.88 -0.24 4.45
CA ARG A 547 -20.11 -0.53 3.03
C ARG A 547 -20.22 -2.02 2.72
N ARG A 548 -19.68 -2.89 3.57
CA ARG A 548 -19.52 -4.32 3.29
C ARG A 548 -20.35 -5.23 4.20
N CYS A 549 -20.46 -4.87 5.47
CA CYS A 549 -21.07 -5.70 6.50
C CYS A 549 -22.47 -5.20 6.86
N TYR A 550 -23.35 -6.13 7.19
CA TYR A 550 -24.70 -5.81 7.65
C TYR A 550 -24.84 -6.05 9.15
N LEU A 551 -25.86 -5.46 9.74
CA LEU A 551 -26.23 -5.69 11.13
C LEU A 551 -27.44 -6.62 11.19
N ARG A 552 -27.35 -7.67 12.01
CA ARG A 552 -28.46 -8.59 12.25
C ARG A 552 -29.56 -7.92 13.06
N ASN A 553 -29.16 -7.22 14.13
CA ASN A 553 -30.01 -6.40 14.98
C ASN A 553 -29.31 -5.07 15.28
N GLY A 554 -30.10 -4.00 15.46
CA GLY A 554 -29.58 -2.67 15.76
C GLY A 554 -29.29 -1.83 14.52
N THR A 555 -28.64 -0.69 14.73
CA THR A 555 -28.26 0.28 13.68
C THR A 555 -26.80 0.67 13.83
N TRP A 556 -26.22 1.30 12.82
CA TRP A 556 -24.85 1.82 12.89
C TRP A 556 -24.67 2.86 14.01
N ASP A 557 -25.70 3.65 14.32
CA ASP A 557 -25.73 4.48 15.53
C ASP A 557 -25.57 3.67 16.82
N HIS A 558 -26.20 2.49 16.92
CA HIS A 558 -26.05 1.63 18.10
C HIS A 558 -24.61 1.12 18.22
N VAL A 559 -23.98 0.71 17.11
CA VAL A 559 -22.57 0.28 17.07
C VAL A 559 -21.65 1.40 17.54
N ALA A 560 -21.79 2.60 16.94
CA ALA A 560 -20.96 3.75 17.27
C ALA A 560 -21.17 4.23 18.72
N LYS A 561 -22.41 4.30 19.20
CA LYS A 561 -22.71 4.64 20.61
C LYS A 561 -22.07 3.65 21.56
N LYS A 562 -22.20 2.34 21.30
CA LYS A 562 -21.63 1.32 22.18
C LYS A 562 -20.10 1.37 22.17
N PHE A 563 -19.50 1.57 21.00
CA PHE A 563 -18.06 1.78 20.87
C PHE A 563 -17.60 2.99 21.71
N LEU A 564 -18.25 4.15 21.58
CA LEU A 564 -17.92 5.36 22.35
C LEU A 564 -18.17 5.19 23.86
N GLU A 565 -19.24 4.50 24.26
CA GLU A 565 -19.54 4.18 25.66
C GLU A 565 -18.42 3.35 26.30
N ILE A 566 -17.94 2.31 25.60
CA ILE A 566 -16.84 1.48 26.09
C ILE A 566 -15.54 2.29 26.11
N CYS A 567 -15.30 3.13 25.10
CA CYS A 567 -14.15 4.03 25.09
C CYS A 567 -14.11 4.97 26.30
N GLY A 568 -15.27 5.45 26.77
CA GLY A 568 -15.37 6.38 27.90
C GLY A 568 -15.38 5.73 29.29
N THR A 569 -15.58 4.42 29.38
CA THR A 569 -15.74 3.70 30.65
C THR A 569 -14.67 2.65 30.95
N GLY A 570 -13.89 2.22 29.94
CA GLY A 570 -12.92 1.14 30.08
C GLY A 570 -11.52 1.61 30.44
N ASP A 571 -10.90 1.00 31.45
CA ASP A 571 -9.45 1.07 31.75
C ASP A 571 -8.57 0.62 30.57
N ASP A 572 -9.19 -0.07 29.61
CA ASP A 572 -8.54 -0.78 28.51
C ASP A 572 -8.60 -0.02 27.16
N CYS A 573 -8.92 1.27 27.16
CA CYS A 573 -9.04 2.10 25.95
C CYS A 573 -7.95 3.20 25.88
N PRO A 574 -7.26 3.39 24.75
CA PRO A 574 -6.34 4.51 24.53
C PRO A 574 -7.02 5.88 24.37
N ALA A 575 -8.36 5.97 24.48
CA ALA A 575 -9.04 7.25 24.42
C ALA A 575 -8.74 8.07 25.68
N GLU A 576 -7.59 8.73 25.70
CA GLU A 576 -7.36 9.85 26.60
C GLU A 576 -8.53 10.85 26.42
N PRO A 577 -9.05 11.48 27.50
CA PRO A 577 -10.13 12.47 27.40
C PRO A 577 -9.91 13.53 26.31
N SER A 578 -8.64 13.80 25.98
CA SER A 578 -8.19 14.74 24.96
C SER A 578 -8.57 14.38 23.52
N ASN A 579 -8.69 13.10 23.18
CA ASN A 579 -8.94 12.67 21.80
C ASN A 579 -10.41 12.32 21.53
N TYR A 580 -11.26 12.34 22.57
CA TYR A 580 -12.67 11.93 22.46
C TYR A 580 -13.47 12.85 21.52
N GLN A 581 -13.24 14.17 21.60
CA GLN A 581 -13.95 15.13 20.76
C GLN A 581 -13.56 15.01 19.28
N ASP A 582 -12.28 14.78 18.97
CA ASP A 582 -11.84 14.55 17.60
C ASP A 582 -12.42 13.24 17.06
N LEU A 583 -12.45 12.16 17.84
CA LEU A 583 -13.10 10.92 17.44
C LEU A 583 -14.60 11.12 17.10
N CYS A 584 -15.35 11.84 17.93
CA CYS A 584 -16.76 12.18 17.65
C CYS A 584 -16.88 13.03 16.37
N LEU A 585 -16.00 14.00 16.19
CA LEU A 585 -15.96 14.87 15.01
C LEU A 585 -15.69 14.07 13.74
N GLN A 586 -14.67 13.21 13.72
CA GLN A 586 -14.33 12.44 12.52
C GLN A 586 -15.42 11.43 12.15
N LEU A 587 -16.10 10.82 13.13
CA LEU A 587 -17.27 9.97 12.87
C LEU A 587 -18.45 10.76 12.28
N HIS A 588 -18.65 12.01 12.70
CA HIS A 588 -19.66 12.90 12.13
C HIS A 588 -19.32 13.29 10.69
N LEU A 589 -18.07 13.69 10.44
CA LEU A 589 -17.59 14.06 9.11
C LEU A 589 -17.65 12.89 8.11
N ALA A 590 -17.43 11.65 8.55
CA ALA A 590 -17.58 10.47 7.72
C ALA A 590 -19.04 10.02 7.51
N GLY A 591 -20.01 10.69 8.16
CA GLY A 591 -21.43 10.32 8.15
C GLY A 591 -21.69 8.97 8.81
N VAL A 592 -20.92 8.61 9.85
CA VAL A 592 -21.08 7.36 10.61
C VAL A 592 -21.92 7.57 11.87
N PHE A 593 -21.67 8.65 12.62
CA PHE A 593 -22.37 8.94 13.87
C PHE A 593 -22.31 10.44 14.19
N THR A 594 -23.42 11.00 14.69
CA THR A 594 -23.49 12.42 15.11
C THR A 594 -23.79 12.53 16.60
N SER A 595 -22.83 13.03 17.38
CA SER A 595 -22.98 13.36 18.79
C SER A 595 -23.89 14.58 19.01
N GLU A 596 -24.42 14.76 20.21
CA GLU A 596 -25.33 15.87 20.53
C GLU A 596 -24.69 17.25 20.31
N THR A 597 -23.40 17.40 20.60
CA THR A 597 -22.62 18.63 20.41
C THR A 597 -22.36 19.00 18.95
N LEU A 598 -22.63 18.08 18.02
CA LEU A 598 -22.44 18.26 16.58
C LEU A 598 -23.76 18.29 15.80
N ARG A 599 -24.90 18.30 16.49
CA ARG A 599 -26.22 18.46 15.85
C ARG A 599 -26.48 19.92 15.51
N PRO A 600 -27.26 20.24 14.46
CA PRO A 600 -27.58 21.61 14.09
C PRO A 600 -28.21 22.47 15.20
N ASP A 601 -28.89 21.84 16.17
CA ASP A 601 -29.57 22.48 17.30
C ASP A 601 -28.70 22.63 18.57
N TRP A 602 -27.40 22.33 18.48
CA TRP A 602 -26.46 22.41 19.62
C TRP A 602 -26.48 23.79 20.29
N ALA A 603 -26.53 24.87 19.52
CA ALA A 603 -26.47 26.24 20.03
C ALA A 603 -27.72 26.64 20.84
N THR A 604 -28.83 25.92 20.68
CA THR A 604 -30.04 26.12 21.50
C THR A 604 -30.01 25.24 22.76
N LYS A 605 -29.39 24.06 22.69
CA LYS A 605 -29.45 23.04 23.75
C LYS A 605 -28.25 23.02 24.70
N SER A 606 -27.08 23.41 24.21
CA SER A 606 -25.79 23.14 24.87
C SER A 606 -24.87 24.36 24.94
N ARG A 607 -25.38 25.55 24.61
CA ARG A 607 -24.60 26.80 24.62
C ARG A 607 -24.22 27.19 26.05
N LEU A 608 -22.93 27.46 26.26
CA LEU A 608 -22.38 27.77 27.58
C LEU A 608 -22.72 29.20 28.02
N ILE A 609 -22.80 29.45 29.33
CA ILE A 609 -22.94 30.79 29.91
C ILE A 609 -21.87 30.94 31.01
N PRO A 610 -20.92 31.89 30.92
CA PRO A 610 -20.75 32.85 29.82
C PRO A 610 -20.22 32.20 28.53
N HIS A 611 -20.62 32.73 27.37
CA HIS A 611 -20.15 32.29 26.05
C HIS A 611 -19.02 33.18 25.53
N SER A 612 -18.25 32.65 24.59
CA SER A 612 -17.21 33.36 23.85
C SER A 612 -17.81 34.41 22.89
N PRO A 613 -17.20 35.58 22.74
CA PRO A 613 -17.60 36.57 21.73
C PRO A 613 -17.22 36.15 20.29
N LEU A 614 -16.62 34.97 20.11
CA LEU A 614 -16.09 34.48 18.83
C LEU A 614 -17.14 34.44 17.71
N PHE A 615 -18.37 34.08 18.05
CA PHE A 615 -19.48 33.93 17.10
C PHE A 615 -20.43 35.14 17.09
N ASP A 616 -20.05 36.25 17.72
CA ASP A 616 -20.86 37.46 17.73
C ASP A 616 -21.07 37.97 16.29
N GLY A 617 -22.32 38.23 15.93
CA GLY A 617 -22.71 38.65 14.59
C GLY A 617 -22.98 37.51 13.59
N TRP A 618 -22.88 36.24 13.99
CA TRP A 618 -23.31 35.11 13.15
C TRP A 618 -24.82 34.87 13.30
N GLU A 619 -25.58 34.98 12.20
CA GLU A 619 -27.02 34.69 12.20
C GLU A 619 -27.35 33.26 12.64
N SER A 620 -26.52 32.29 12.21
CA SER A 620 -26.61 30.88 12.59
C SER A 620 -25.20 30.32 12.73
N ILE A 621 -24.97 29.55 13.80
CA ILE A 621 -23.68 28.95 14.09
C ILE A 621 -23.73 27.46 13.68
N PRO A 622 -23.00 27.05 12.63
CA PRO A 622 -22.97 25.65 12.24
C PRO A 622 -22.30 24.80 13.33
N PRO A 623 -22.64 23.51 13.46
CA PRO A 623 -22.03 22.62 14.47
C PRO A 623 -20.53 22.39 14.25
N VAL A 624 -20.08 22.46 13.00
CA VAL A 624 -18.68 22.29 12.61
C VAL A 624 -18.20 23.56 11.91
N VAL A 625 -17.04 24.05 12.31
CA VAL A 625 -16.34 25.19 11.71
C VAL A 625 -14.92 24.80 11.35
N CYS A 626 -14.33 25.50 10.38
CA CYS A 626 -12.91 25.36 10.04
C CYS A 626 -12.11 26.38 10.85
N VAL A 627 -11.11 25.91 11.57
CA VAL A 627 -10.08 26.75 12.18
C VAL A 627 -8.94 26.90 11.17
N VAL A 628 -8.55 28.14 10.88
CA VAL A 628 -7.37 28.48 10.07
C VAL A 628 -6.36 29.16 10.98
N LEU A 629 -5.30 28.45 11.35
CA LEU A 629 -4.19 28.92 12.17
C LEU A 629 -3.02 29.34 11.30
N THR A 630 -2.61 30.59 11.40
CA THR A 630 -1.44 31.15 10.71
C THR A 630 -0.22 31.08 11.62
N VAL A 631 0.63 30.08 11.38
CA VAL A 631 1.86 29.84 12.15
C VAL A 631 3.01 30.66 11.55
N PRO A 632 3.64 31.55 12.33
CA PRO A 632 4.77 32.34 11.84
C PRO A 632 5.93 31.46 11.42
N ARG A 633 6.49 31.70 10.23
CA ARG A 633 7.62 30.93 9.70
C ARG A 633 8.83 30.85 10.66
N ARG A 634 9.11 31.94 11.39
CA ARG A 634 10.18 32.00 12.41
C ARG A 634 10.04 30.92 13.50
N ARG A 635 8.82 30.47 13.80
CA ARG A 635 8.57 29.40 14.80
C ARG A 635 8.94 28.01 14.26
N LEU A 636 8.98 27.84 12.94
CA LEU A 636 9.29 26.57 12.28
C LEU A 636 10.80 26.38 12.04
N GLN A 637 11.63 27.39 12.33
CA GLN A 637 13.09 27.31 12.22
C GLN A 637 13.71 26.29 13.19
N ILE A 638 12.96 25.86 14.20
CA ILE A 638 13.33 24.79 15.15
C ILE A 638 13.62 23.45 14.46
N PHE A 639 13.07 23.24 13.26
CA PHE A 639 13.20 21.99 12.53
C PHE A 639 14.45 21.96 11.62
N GLY A 640 15.30 22.98 11.67
CA GLY A 640 16.61 22.98 11.01
C GLY A 640 17.73 22.42 11.90
N GLY A 641 18.90 22.16 11.32
CA GLY A 641 20.07 21.73 12.09
C GLY A 641 19.97 20.29 12.59
N GLU A 642 20.11 20.04 13.90
CA GLU A 642 20.11 18.68 14.48
C GLU A 642 18.78 17.94 14.29
N VAL A 643 17.67 18.65 14.10
CA VAL A 643 16.32 18.10 13.91
C VAL A 643 16.02 17.81 12.43
N GLU A 644 16.84 18.31 11.50
CA GLU A 644 16.63 18.23 10.03
C GLU A 644 16.68 16.78 9.49
N GLY A 645 17.19 15.84 10.27
CA GLY A 645 17.24 14.41 9.93
C GLY A 645 16.05 13.57 10.41
N VAL A 646 15.12 14.13 11.19
CA VAL A 646 14.06 13.36 11.87
C VAL A 646 12.76 13.40 11.05
N ASN A 647 12.45 12.30 10.37
CA ASN A 647 11.30 12.21 9.44
C ASN A 647 10.00 11.67 10.08
N THR A 648 9.99 11.37 11.37
CA THR A 648 8.87 10.77 12.12
C THR A 648 8.10 11.77 12.99
N LEU A 649 8.39 13.07 12.84
CA LEU A 649 7.80 14.13 13.64
C LEU A 649 6.35 14.41 13.22
N ALA A 650 5.42 13.63 13.77
CA ALA A 650 3.99 13.83 13.58
C ALA A 650 3.51 15.14 14.24
N MET A 651 2.75 15.94 13.51
CA MET A 651 2.16 17.20 13.97
C MET A 651 0.67 17.03 14.29
N GLN A 652 0.21 17.77 15.29
CA GLN A 652 -1.21 17.87 15.64
C GLN A 652 -1.55 19.26 16.18
N CYS A 653 -2.82 19.62 16.09
CA CYS A 653 -3.37 20.80 16.76
C CYS A 653 -3.99 20.41 18.10
N ARG A 654 -3.97 21.34 19.07
CA ARG A 654 -4.70 21.20 20.33
C ARG A 654 -5.54 22.43 20.60
N LEU A 655 -6.80 22.23 20.98
CA LEU A 655 -7.67 23.25 21.55
C LEU A 655 -7.69 23.10 23.06
N ILE A 656 -7.41 24.18 23.78
CA ILE A 656 -7.35 24.18 25.26
C ILE A 656 -8.53 24.99 25.77
N THR A 657 -9.42 24.36 26.54
CA THR A 657 -10.64 24.96 27.10
C THR A 657 -10.63 24.81 28.62
N GLY A 658 -10.24 25.86 29.35
CA GLY A 658 -10.03 25.77 30.79
C GLY A 658 -8.90 24.78 31.13
N ASN A 659 -9.23 23.71 31.85
CA ASN A 659 -8.29 22.63 32.21
C ASN A 659 -8.41 21.40 31.29
N LEU A 660 -9.21 21.47 30.23
CA LEU A 660 -9.41 20.37 29.30
C LEU A 660 -8.68 20.64 27.98
N ASP A 661 -7.94 19.65 27.55
CA ASP A 661 -7.18 19.63 26.30
C ASP A 661 -7.95 18.82 25.27
N HIS A 662 -7.99 19.25 24.01
CA HIS A 662 -8.65 18.54 22.90
C HIS A 662 -7.71 18.46 21.70
N ASP A 663 -7.19 17.27 21.41
CA ASP A 663 -6.24 17.03 20.33
C ASP A 663 -6.95 16.77 18.99
N HIS A 664 -6.43 17.37 17.92
CA HIS A 664 -6.86 17.20 16.54
C HIS A 664 -5.67 16.84 15.66
N SER A 665 -5.62 15.59 15.21
CA SER A 665 -4.52 15.09 14.36
C SER A 665 -4.86 15.10 12.86
N SER A 666 -6.14 15.25 12.49
CA SER A 666 -6.58 15.42 11.10
C SER A 666 -6.50 16.88 10.68
N ILE A 667 -5.26 17.32 10.41
CA ILE A 667 -4.92 18.68 10.02
C ILE A 667 -4.39 18.71 8.58
N HIS A 668 -4.66 19.80 7.87
CA HIS A 668 -4.10 20.07 6.55
C HIS A 668 -3.28 21.35 6.58
N VAL A 669 -2.10 21.34 5.96
CA VAL A 669 -1.18 22.47 5.99
C VAL A 669 -0.83 22.96 4.60
N ILE A 670 -0.65 24.27 4.47
CA ILE A 670 -0.36 24.95 3.20
C ILE A 670 0.56 26.13 3.46
N TRP A 671 1.61 26.29 2.65
CA TRP A 671 2.42 27.50 2.68
C TRP A 671 1.69 28.62 1.94
N GLY A 672 1.47 29.77 2.57
CA GLY A 672 0.75 30.86 1.92
C GLY A 672 0.07 31.84 2.86
N ARG A 673 -0.99 32.48 2.34
CA ARG A 673 -1.81 33.46 3.08
C ARG A 673 -3.30 33.23 2.85
N CYS A 674 -4.08 33.37 3.92
CA CYS A 674 -5.53 33.41 3.85
C CYS A 674 -5.96 34.85 3.54
N ILE A 675 -6.57 35.08 2.38
CA ILE A 675 -6.94 36.41 1.88
C ILE A 675 -8.40 36.45 1.45
N LYS A 676 -8.99 37.65 1.44
CA LYS A 676 -10.33 37.85 0.88
C LYS A 676 -10.27 37.72 -0.64
N ALA A 677 -11.21 36.98 -1.23
CA ALA A 677 -11.36 36.87 -2.68
C ALA A 677 -11.67 38.24 -3.29
N ARG A 678 -11.28 38.45 -4.55
CA ARG A 678 -11.48 39.74 -5.23
C ARG A 678 -12.96 40.05 -5.47
N ASP A 679 -13.73 39.02 -5.79
CA ASP A 679 -15.12 39.15 -6.26
C ASP A 679 -16.17 38.64 -5.26
N SER A 680 -15.76 38.30 -4.03
CA SER A 680 -16.70 37.84 -3.00
C SER A 680 -16.20 38.16 -1.59
N ASP A 681 -17.10 38.03 -0.60
CA ASP A 681 -16.75 38.14 0.81
C ASP A 681 -16.05 36.90 1.38
N HIS A 682 -15.76 35.90 0.53
CA HIS A 682 -15.13 34.66 0.95
C HIS A 682 -13.62 34.80 1.12
N MET A 683 -13.09 34.12 2.14
CA MET A 683 -11.66 33.87 2.29
C MET A 683 -11.18 32.71 1.41
N VAL A 684 -10.04 32.88 0.76
CA VAL A 684 -9.36 31.93 -0.12
C VAL A 684 -7.87 31.86 0.22
N ILE A 685 -7.20 30.80 -0.23
CA ILE A 685 -5.77 30.58 -0.02
C ILE A 685 -4.98 31.10 -1.21
N ALA A 686 -4.03 31.99 -0.95
CA ALA A 686 -2.95 32.32 -1.86
C ALA A 686 -1.73 31.47 -1.48
N GLU A 687 -1.52 30.37 -2.22
CA GLU A 687 -0.39 29.45 -2.03
C GLU A 687 0.95 30.14 -2.37
N ASP A 688 1.99 29.80 -1.62
CA ASP A 688 3.38 30.14 -1.92
C ASP A 688 4.01 28.98 -2.70
N ASP A 689 4.19 29.16 -4.01
CA ASP A 689 4.74 28.13 -4.90
C ASP A 689 6.17 27.69 -4.52
N CYS A 690 6.90 28.52 -3.77
CA CYS A 690 8.22 28.18 -3.25
C CYS A 690 8.16 27.30 -1.98
N GLY A 691 6.98 27.09 -1.40
CA GLY A 691 6.72 26.17 -0.30
C GLY A 691 7.66 26.35 0.90
N LEU A 692 8.35 25.27 1.29
CA LEU A 692 9.32 25.26 2.39
C LEU A 692 10.50 26.22 2.13
N PHE A 693 10.78 26.62 0.89
CA PHE A 693 11.85 27.58 0.54
C PHE A 693 11.35 29.00 0.30
N GLY A 694 10.03 29.23 0.41
CA GLY A 694 9.40 30.53 0.22
C GLY A 694 9.59 31.50 1.39
N HIS A 695 8.70 32.48 1.48
CA HIS A 695 8.72 33.49 2.56
C HIS A 695 7.42 33.54 3.36
N SER A 696 6.39 32.81 2.91
CA SER A 696 5.08 32.82 3.56
C SER A 696 5.06 32.05 4.88
N ASN A 697 4.05 32.37 5.68
CA ASN A 697 3.71 31.62 6.89
C ASN A 697 3.08 30.28 6.52
N LEU A 698 2.98 29.38 7.51
CA LEU A 698 2.28 28.11 7.36
C LEU A 698 0.84 28.28 7.84
N LEU A 699 -0.10 28.01 6.95
CA LEU A 699 -1.51 27.89 7.30
C LEU A 699 -1.78 26.45 7.73
N VAL A 700 -2.39 26.28 8.90
CA VAL A 700 -2.88 24.99 9.41
C VAL A 700 -4.40 25.07 9.45
N THR A 701 -5.05 24.14 8.77
CA THR A 701 -6.51 24.08 8.65
C THR A 701 -7.03 22.77 9.21
N PHE A 702 -8.07 22.83 10.04
CA PHE A 702 -8.72 21.64 10.58
C PHE A 702 -10.17 21.95 10.96
N TRP A 703 -10.99 20.91 10.97
CA TRP A 703 -12.37 21.00 11.44
C TRP A 703 -12.42 20.97 12.97
N ALA A 704 -13.31 21.76 13.56
CA ALA A 704 -13.54 21.78 15.01
C ALA A 704 -15.03 21.92 15.32
N SER A 705 -15.43 21.44 16.50
CA SER A 705 -16.78 21.66 17.03
C SER A 705 -16.97 23.13 17.41
N ALA A 706 -18.01 23.77 16.87
CA ALA A 706 -18.35 25.14 17.27
C ALA A 706 -18.76 25.22 18.75
N CYS A 707 -19.40 24.16 19.26
CA CYS A 707 -19.74 24.04 20.69
C CYS A 707 -18.50 24.10 21.58
N LEU A 708 -17.39 23.51 21.16
CA LEU A 708 -16.14 23.53 21.92
C LEU A 708 -15.53 24.94 21.94
N LEU A 709 -15.54 25.62 20.79
CA LEU A 709 -14.98 26.98 20.63
C LEU A 709 -15.81 28.08 21.27
N ASP A 710 -17.08 27.81 21.62
CA ASP A 710 -17.96 28.75 22.33
C ASP A 710 -17.58 28.93 23.81
N SER A 711 -16.64 28.11 24.32
CA SER A 711 -16.09 28.26 25.67
C SER A 711 -15.29 29.57 25.81
N PRO A 712 -15.25 30.21 26.99
CA PRO A 712 -14.38 31.36 27.22
C PRO A 712 -12.89 30.95 27.24
N ASP A 713 -12.01 31.87 26.86
CA ASP A 713 -10.54 31.75 26.94
C ASP A 713 -9.90 30.55 26.22
N VAL A 714 -10.49 30.12 25.09
CA VAL A 714 -9.95 29.01 24.29
C VAL A 714 -8.62 29.40 23.65
N LYS A 715 -7.63 28.52 23.77
CA LYS A 715 -6.34 28.62 23.06
C LYS A 715 -6.22 27.55 21.99
N VAL A 716 -5.48 27.86 20.95
CA VAL A 716 -5.14 26.93 19.87
C VAL A 716 -3.64 26.82 19.72
N ASP A 717 -3.17 25.57 19.66
CA ASP A 717 -1.76 25.23 19.62
C ASP A 717 -1.45 24.35 18.41
N LEU A 718 -0.32 24.60 17.75
CA LEU A 718 0.36 23.61 16.91
C LEU A 718 1.50 22.98 17.73
N ARG A 719 1.57 21.65 17.75
CA ARG A 719 2.57 20.88 18.51
C ARG A 719 2.96 19.59 17.82
N LEU A 720 4.04 18.97 18.29
CA LEU A 720 4.40 17.61 17.91
C LEU A 720 3.63 16.60 18.77
N LYS A 721 3.24 15.48 18.17
CA LYS A 721 2.71 14.33 18.91
C LYS A 721 3.82 13.74 19.76
N SER A 722 3.53 13.49 21.04
CA SER A 722 4.51 12.92 21.97
C SER A 722 4.82 11.47 21.61
N THR A 723 5.94 11.28 20.93
CA THR A 723 6.57 10.00 20.65
C THR A 723 7.97 9.98 21.28
N PRO A 724 8.55 8.80 21.58
CA PRO A 724 9.91 8.73 22.08
C PRO A 724 10.91 9.55 21.26
N GLU A 725 10.88 9.44 19.92
CA GLU A 725 11.78 10.18 19.03
C GLU A 725 11.53 11.69 19.05
N SER A 726 10.27 12.14 19.04
CA SER A 726 9.97 13.59 19.15
C SER A 726 10.41 14.19 20.50
N VAL A 727 10.31 13.42 21.59
CA VAL A 727 10.73 13.85 22.93
C VAL A 727 12.25 13.93 23.00
N ILE A 728 12.96 12.95 22.44
CA ILE A 728 14.42 12.95 22.38
C ILE A 728 14.92 14.10 21.48
N ALA A 729 14.36 14.25 20.29
CA ALA A 729 14.83 15.22 19.30
C ALA A 729 14.46 16.68 19.67
N CYS A 730 13.26 16.90 20.22
CA CYS A 730 12.71 18.25 20.38
C CYS A 730 12.33 18.61 21.82
N GLY A 731 12.37 17.68 22.78
CA GLY A 731 11.94 17.92 24.17
C GLY A 731 12.72 19.04 24.87
N ASN A 732 14.03 19.14 24.62
CA ASN A 732 14.86 20.21 25.18
C ASN A 732 14.62 21.58 24.53
N ILE A 733 14.06 21.61 23.31
CA ILE A 733 13.84 22.84 22.51
C ILE A 733 12.42 23.38 22.73
N LEU A 734 11.42 22.49 22.71
CA LEU A 734 9.99 22.83 22.77
C LEU A 734 9.37 22.60 24.15
N GLY A 735 10.16 22.09 25.09
CA GLY A 735 9.71 21.72 26.43
C GLY A 735 8.83 20.48 26.45
N VAL A 736 8.29 20.17 27.64
CA VAL A 736 7.53 18.95 27.92
C VAL A 736 6.25 18.78 27.07
N ASN A 737 5.70 19.89 26.57
CA ASN A 737 4.45 19.90 25.78
C ASN A 737 4.70 19.87 24.26
N LEU A 738 5.98 19.86 23.83
CA LEU A 738 6.39 19.89 22.42
C LEU A 738 5.67 20.95 21.56
N GLN A 739 5.44 22.12 22.15
CA GLN A 739 4.63 23.19 21.56
C GLN A 739 5.44 23.99 20.54
N VAL A 740 4.98 24.04 19.29
CA VAL A 740 5.61 24.82 18.21
C VAL A 740 5.09 26.25 18.19
N PHE A 741 3.78 26.42 18.32
CA PHE A 741 3.12 27.73 18.34
C PHE A 741 1.82 27.66 19.13
N SER A 742 1.46 28.75 19.81
CA SER A 742 0.23 28.86 20.60
C SER A 742 -0.29 30.29 20.56
N THR A 743 -1.61 30.44 20.46
CA THR A 743 -2.29 31.74 20.56
C THR A 743 -3.73 31.58 21.06
N SER A 744 -4.38 32.70 21.40
CA SER A 744 -5.82 32.74 21.71
C SER A 744 -6.64 32.49 20.45
N ILE A 745 -7.76 31.77 20.54
CA ILE A 745 -8.69 31.59 19.41
C ILE A 745 -9.27 32.93 18.91
N THR A 746 -9.29 33.95 19.77
CA THR A 746 -9.78 35.29 19.47
C THR A 746 -8.72 36.21 18.82
N ASP A 747 -7.49 35.74 18.66
CA ASP A 747 -6.41 36.49 18.01
C ASP A 747 -6.60 36.55 16.49
N LYS A 748 -7.22 37.63 16.01
CA LYS A 748 -7.52 37.85 14.58
C LYS A 748 -6.28 37.96 13.69
N HIS A 749 -5.08 38.12 14.25
CA HIS A 749 -3.84 38.13 13.45
C HIS A 749 -3.38 36.72 13.07
N HIS A 750 -3.66 35.75 13.92
CA HIS A 750 -3.18 34.38 13.77
C HIS A 750 -4.29 33.36 13.54
N VAL A 751 -5.54 33.67 13.88
CA VAL A 751 -6.65 32.74 13.80
C VAL A 751 -7.78 33.35 12.96
N THR A 752 -8.29 32.56 12.03
CA THR A 752 -9.52 32.87 11.28
C THR A 752 -10.47 31.68 11.38
N ILE A 753 -11.71 31.93 11.79
CA ILE A 753 -12.76 30.91 11.91
C ILE A 753 -13.73 31.07 10.75
N LEU A 754 -13.96 29.98 10.02
CA LEU A 754 -14.78 29.97 8.81
C LEU A 754 -15.85 28.88 8.86
N ARG A 755 -16.97 29.10 8.16
CA ARG A 755 -18.04 28.10 8.00
C ARG A 755 -17.69 26.99 7.01
N TYR A 756 -16.56 27.14 6.33
CA TYR A 756 -16.05 26.27 5.28
C TYR A 756 -14.52 26.23 5.40
N CYS A 757 -13.90 25.21 4.84
CA CYS A 757 -12.45 25.15 4.69
C CYS A 757 -12.05 25.94 3.43
N PRO A 758 -11.17 26.94 3.55
CA PRO A 758 -10.77 27.77 2.41
C PRO A 758 -9.87 26.98 1.46
N THR A 759 -9.96 27.29 0.18
CA THR A 759 -9.27 26.63 -0.92
C THR A 759 -8.60 27.68 -1.81
N VAL A 760 -7.84 27.27 -2.82
CA VAL A 760 -7.31 28.22 -3.81
C VAL A 760 -8.47 28.89 -4.58
N ALA A 761 -8.29 30.15 -5.00
CA ALA A 761 -9.38 30.98 -5.55
C ALA A 761 -10.06 30.40 -6.81
N SER A 762 -9.37 29.56 -7.56
CA SER A 762 -9.89 28.88 -8.76
C SER A 762 -10.74 27.65 -8.45
N GLU A 763 -10.78 27.20 -7.20
CA GLU A 763 -11.45 25.97 -6.79
C GLU A 763 -12.59 26.27 -5.81
N PRO A 764 -13.67 25.47 -5.82
CA PRO A 764 -14.80 25.69 -4.94
C PRO A 764 -14.42 25.44 -3.47
N LEU A 765 -15.09 26.17 -2.59
CA LEU A 765 -14.92 26.07 -1.14
C LEU A 765 -15.47 24.74 -0.61
N ARG A 766 -14.84 24.21 0.45
CA ARG A 766 -15.26 22.96 1.06
C ARG A 766 -16.10 23.21 2.31
N TYR A 767 -17.39 22.88 2.25
CA TYR A 767 -18.26 22.92 3.42
C TYR A 767 -18.15 21.61 4.20
N PRO A 768 -18.34 21.63 5.54
CA PRO A 768 -18.49 20.38 6.27
C PRO A 768 -19.73 19.65 5.71
N PRO A 769 -19.72 18.32 5.60
CA PRO A 769 -20.88 17.58 5.14
C PRO A 769 -22.07 17.95 6.02
N SER A 770 -23.15 18.45 5.41
CA SER A 770 -24.43 18.57 6.10
C SER A 770 -24.80 17.15 6.51
N GLY A 771 -24.90 16.85 7.81
CA GLY A 771 -25.13 15.50 8.36
C GLY A 771 -26.41 14.77 7.91
N GLN A 772 -27.00 15.19 6.79
CA GLN A 772 -28.06 14.58 6.00
C GLN A 772 -27.52 14.08 4.65
N GLN A 773 -26.30 13.52 4.59
CA GLN A 773 -25.98 12.72 3.42
C GLN A 773 -26.94 11.52 3.43
N PRO A 774 -27.61 11.21 2.31
CA PRO A 774 -28.39 9.98 2.23
C PRO A 774 -27.44 8.84 2.58
N ASP A 775 -27.92 7.92 3.44
CA ASP A 775 -27.18 6.70 3.72
C ASP A 775 -26.71 6.13 2.38
N PRO A 776 -25.44 5.71 2.24
CA PRO A 776 -25.02 5.00 1.04
C PRO A 776 -26.06 3.91 0.81
N PRO A 777 -26.57 3.73 -0.43
CA PRO A 777 -27.64 2.78 -0.69
C PRO A 777 -27.25 1.47 -0.01
N LEU A 778 -28.04 1.08 1.00
CA LEU A 778 -27.80 -0.16 1.72
C LEU A 778 -27.64 -1.23 0.65
N PRO A 779 -26.54 -2.00 0.67
CA PRO A 779 -26.36 -2.99 -0.37
C PRO A 779 -27.60 -3.90 -0.37
N THR A 780 -28.15 -4.11 -1.56
CA THR A 780 -29.44 -4.79 -1.75
C THR A 780 -29.41 -6.10 -0.99
N TRP A 781 -30.38 -6.34 -0.10
CA TRP A 781 -30.36 -7.49 0.81
C TRP A 781 -30.12 -8.78 0.02
N PRO A 782 -28.98 -9.47 0.19
CA PRO A 782 -28.51 -10.45 -0.78
C PRO A 782 -29.21 -11.81 -0.67
N GLY A 783 -30.29 -11.93 0.11
CA GLY A 783 -31.05 -13.15 0.33
C GLY A 783 -30.31 -14.25 1.12
N LYS A 784 -28.96 -14.28 1.11
CA LYS A 784 -28.09 -15.18 1.87
C LYS A 784 -27.08 -14.40 2.70
N VAL A 785 -27.02 -14.70 3.99
CA VAL A 785 -26.18 -14.01 4.98
C VAL A 785 -25.37 -15.01 5.80
N CYS A 786 -24.11 -14.65 6.07
CA CYS A 786 -23.19 -15.34 6.96
C CYS A 786 -22.93 -14.48 8.18
N GLU A 787 -23.44 -14.91 9.32
CA GLU A 787 -23.25 -14.27 10.61
C GLU A 787 -21.84 -14.58 11.15
N ALA A 788 -21.05 -13.54 11.36
CA ALA A 788 -19.77 -13.63 12.05
C ALA A 788 -20.01 -13.56 13.57
N VAL A 789 -19.60 -14.62 14.28
CA VAL A 789 -19.86 -14.80 15.70
C VAL A 789 -18.55 -14.69 16.48
N VAL A 790 -18.59 -13.82 17.49
CA VAL A 790 -17.46 -13.48 18.34
C VAL A 790 -17.64 -14.13 19.70
N THR A 791 -16.70 -14.97 20.15
CA THR A 791 -16.86 -15.69 21.43
C THR A 791 -16.20 -14.98 22.62
N LYS A 792 -16.71 -15.26 23.82
CA LYS A 792 -16.18 -14.75 25.11
C LYS A 792 -14.88 -15.51 25.47
N PRO A 793 -13.93 -14.92 26.21
CA PRO A 793 -14.10 -13.79 27.14
C PRO A 793 -13.74 -12.38 26.61
N ALA A 794 -12.93 -12.26 25.55
CA ALA A 794 -12.41 -10.96 25.13
C ALA A 794 -13.24 -10.26 24.02
N LYS A 795 -14.10 -10.99 23.30
CA LYS A 795 -14.83 -10.50 22.11
C LYS A 795 -13.98 -9.69 21.10
N ARG A 796 -12.72 -10.10 20.89
CA ARG A 796 -11.74 -9.35 20.08
C ARG A 796 -11.49 -9.95 18.68
N HIS A 797 -11.96 -11.17 18.44
CA HIS A 797 -11.70 -11.90 17.20
C HIS A 797 -12.94 -12.68 16.74
N VAL A 798 -13.06 -12.91 15.43
CA VAL A 798 -14.10 -13.77 14.85
C VAL A 798 -13.64 -15.22 14.95
N ASP A 799 -14.33 -16.01 15.77
CA ASP A 799 -13.98 -17.42 16.00
C ASP A 799 -14.87 -18.37 15.20
N LEU A 800 -16.12 -17.97 14.96
CA LEU A 800 -17.17 -18.81 14.40
C LEU A 800 -17.90 -18.04 13.29
N LEU A 801 -18.39 -18.77 12.30
CA LEU A 801 -19.34 -18.31 11.29
C LEU A 801 -20.63 -19.12 11.39
N SER A 802 -21.75 -18.47 11.14
CA SER A 802 -23.08 -19.06 11.27
C SER A 802 -23.94 -18.70 10.07
N VAL A 803 -24.53 -19.69 9.42
CA VAL A 803 -25.52 -19.46 8.36
C VAL A 803 -26.85 -20.08 8.77
N ARG A 804 -27.91 -19.27 8.71
CA ARG A 804 -29.29 -19.71 8.92
C ARG A 804 -29.93 -20.03 7.58
N PHE A 805 -30.24 -21.31 7.36
CA PHE A 805 -30.96 -21.77 6.18
C PHE A 805 -32.46 -21.87 6.48
N HIS A 806 -33.27 -21.04 5.82
CA HIS A 806 -34.72 -21.10 5.88
C HIS A 806 -35.25 -22.03 4.80
N ILE A 807 -36.09 -22.99 5.18
CA ILE A 807 -36.66 -23.96 4.25
C ILE A 807 -37.88 -23.33 3.60
N THR A 808 -37.82 -23.13 2.28
CA THR A 808 -38.90 -22.49 1.52
C THR A 808 -39.86 -23.49 0.88
N PHE A 809 -39.40 -24.72 0.58
CA PHE A 809 -40.20 -25.73 -0.12
C PHE A 809 -41.17 -26.46 0.83
N PRO A 810 -42.50 -26.45 0.59
CA PRO A 810 -43.48 -27.06 1.49
C PRO A 810 -43.31 -28.56 1.73
N GLU A 811 -42.79 -29.28 0.73
CA GLU A 811 -42.51 -30.72 0.85
C GLU A 811 -41.37 -30.99 1.82
N GLU A 812 -40.28 -30.23 1.71
CA GLU A 812 -39.14 -30.29 2.61
C GLU A 812 -39.51 -29.84 4.03
N GLN A 813 -40.38 -28.82 4.17
CA GLN A 813 -40.92 -28.40 5.47
C GLN A 813 -41.70 -29.53 6.15
N LYS A 814 -42.56 -30.25 5.40
CA LYS A 814 -43.30 -31.42 5.91
C LYS A 814 -42.35 -32.55 6.32
N SER A 815 -41.33 -32.82 5.52
CA SER A 815 -40.30 -33.82 5.83
C SER A 815 -39.51 -33.46 7.09
N LEU A 816 -39.14 -32.18 7.27
CA LEU A 816 -38.47 -31.70 8.48
C LEU A 816 -39.37 -31.86 9.72
N LEU A 817 -40.66 -31.54 9.63
CA LEU A 817 -41.61 -31.73 10.73
C LEU A 817 -41.79 -33.20 11.12
N LYS A 818 -41.71 -34.12 10.15
CA LYS A 818 -41.79 -35.58 10.36
C LYS A 818 -40.54 -36.19 10.99
N GLY A 819 -39.51 -35.41 11.30
CA GLY A 819 -38.32 -35.92 11.97
C GLY A 819 -37.24 -36.44 11.03
N VAL A 820 -37.26 -36.09 9.74
CA VAL A 820 -36.23 -36.53 8.78
C VAL A 820 -34.82 -36.20 9.28
N GLN A 821 -33.85 -37.05 8.93
CA GLN A 821 -32.44 -36.86 9.26
C GLN A 821 -31.90 -35.62 8.57
N VAL A 822 -31.15 -34.81 9.32
CA VAL A 822 -30.45 -33.63 8.83
C VAL A 822 -28.97 -33.82 9.12
N SER A 823 -28.13 -33.62 8.11
CA SER A 823 -26.67 -33.69 8.23
C SER A 823 -26.02 -32.55 7.47
N ALA A 824 -24.82 -32.14 7.90
CA ALA A 824 -24.01 -31.16 7.21
C ALA A 824 -22.59 -31.70 7.05
N LYS A 825 -22.01 -31.55 5.86
CA LYS A 825 -20.64 -31.98 5.55
C LYS A 825 -19.94 -30.88 4.77
N GLN A 826 -18.68 -30.59 5.10
CA GLN A 826 -17.87 -29.67 4.29
C GLN A 826 -17.51 -30.32 2.96
N THR A 827 -17.73 -29.61 1.86
CA THR A 827 -17.45 -30.08 0.49
C THR A 827 -16.31 -29.32 -0.17
N SER A 828 -16.05 -28.09 0.26
CA SER A 828 -14.97 -27.25 -0.27
C SER A 828 -14.48 -26.24 0.80
N PRO A 829 -13.46 -25.40 0.52
CA PRO A 829 -12.85 -24.54 1.53
C PRO A 829 -13.83 -23.62 2.28
N CYS A 830 -14.81 -23.06 1.58
CA CYS A 830 -15.80 -22.12 2.12
C CYS A 830 -17.24 -22.65 2.07
N THR A 831 -17.48 -23.89 1.63
CA THR A 831 -18.84 -24.42 1.42
C THR A 831 -19.12 -25.70 2.21
N MET A 832 -20.29 -25.74 2.84
CA MET A 832 -20.89 -26.96 3.40
C MET A 832 -22.10 -27.40 2.59
N GLN A 833 -22.28 -28.70 2.45
CA GLN A 833 -23.49 -29.33 1.94
C GLN A 833 -24.41 -29.67 3.11
N LEU A 834 -25.61 -29.08 3.11
CA LEU A 834 -26.71 -29.42 4.02
C LEU A 834 -27.61 -30.45 3.33
N SER A 835 -27.86 -31.58 4.01
CA SER A 835 -28.78 -32.62 3.55
C SER A 835 -29.98 -32.71 4.48
N ILE A 836 -31.19 -32.61 3.94
CA ILE A 836 -32.48 -32.74 4.65
C ILE A 836 -33.28 -33.86 3.97
N GLY A 837 -33.12 -35.10 4.45
CA GLY A 837 -33.59 -36.26 3.71
C GLY A 837 -32.91 -36.37 2.35
N GLU A 838 -33.68 -36.32 1.26
CA GLU A 838 -33.20 -36.36 -0.12
C GLU A 838 -32.81 -34.98 -0.68
N HIS A 839 -33.15 -33.90 0.02
CA HIS A 839 -32.86 -32.53 -0.44
C HIS A 839 -31.44 -32.13 -0.04
N ILE A 840 -30.72 -31.51 -0.98
CA ILE A 840 -29.33 -31.09 -0.83
C ILE A 840 -29.23 -29.59 -1.12
N HIS A 841 -28.60 -28.86 -0.22
CA HIS A 841 -28.41 -27.41 -0.33
C HIS A 841 -26.96 -27.01 -0.06
N PRO A 842 -26.30 -26.26 -0.96
CA PRO A 842 -24.99 -25.68 -0.70
C PRO A 842 -25.10 -24.42 0.18
N ILE A 843 -24.29 -24.39 1.23
CA ILE A 843 -24.22 -23.32 2.24
C ILE A 843 -22.82 -22.71 2.17
N VAL A 844 -22.74 -21.49 1.64
CA VAL A 844 -21.49 -20.75 1.40
C VAL A 844 -21.22 -19.79 2.55
N PHE A 845 -20.01 -19.83 3.09
CA PHE A 845 -19.50 -18.95 4.13
C PHE A 845 -18.57 -17.87 3.54
N SER A 846 -18.43 -16.74 4.22
CA SER A 846 -17.64 -15.59 3.74
C SER A 846 -16.13 -15.67 4.01
N TYR A 847 -15.65 -16.80 4.55
CA TYR A 847 -14.24 -17.09 4.82
C TYR A 847 -14.05 -18.62 4.94
N PRO A 848 -12.84 -19.20 4.71
CA PRO A 848 -12.59 -20.63 4.87
C PRO A 848 -12.95 -21.19 6.26
N ILE A 849 -13.51 -22.39 6.30
CA ILE A 849 -14.12 -22.98 7.51
C ILE A 849 -13.50 -24.31 7.93
N GLN A 850 -13.66 -24.64 9.21
CA GLN A 850 -13.34 -25.94 9.81
C GLN A 850 -14.62 -26.76 10.04
N GLY A 851 -15.16 -27.36 8.97
CA GLY A 851 -16.46 -28.06 9.01
C GLY A 851 -16.50 -29.35 9.83
N ARG A 852 -15.34 -29.96 10.16
CA ARG A 852 -15.26 -31.13 11.06
C ARG A 852 -15.83 -30.83 12.46
N ASN A 853 -15.71 -29.58 12.90
CA ASN A 853 -16.18 -29.11 14.21
C ASN A 853 -17.52 -28.34 14.10
N SER A 854 -18.32 -28.63 13.08
CA SER A 854 -19.60 -27.97 12.84
C SER A 854 -20.66 -28.33 13.90
N ARG A 855 -21.53 -27.37 14.20
CA ARG A 855 -22.70 -27.53 15.06
C ARG A 855 -23.95 -27.22 14.25
N VAL A 856 -24.83 -28.21 14.11
CA VAL A 856 -26.10 -28.07 13.40
C VAL A 856 -27.24 -27.97 14.42
N ARG A 857 -28.00 -26.87 14.40
CA ARG A 857 -29.19 -26.67 15.24
C ARG A 857 -30.43 -26.70 14.36
N ILE A 858 -31.37 -27.57 14.70
CA ILE A 858 -32.55 -27.83 13.87
C ILE A 858 -33.80 -27.28 14.57
N ALA A 859 -34.42 -26.26 13.99
CA ALA A 859 -35.67 -25.69 14.49
C ALA A 859 -36.85 -26.22 13.66
N ARG A 860 -37.30 -27.46 13.96
CA ARG A 860 -38.34 -28.13 13.16
C ARG A 860 -39.67 -27.35 13.09
N LYS A 861 -40.11 -26.77 14.21
CA LYS A 861 -41.36 -25.98 14.28
C LYS A 861 -41.27 -24.64 13.53
N SER A 862 -40.10 -24.01 13.57
CA SER A 862 -39.84 -22.71 12.94
C SER A 862 -39.20 -22.83 11.54
N GLN A 863 -39.05 -24.06 11.04
CA GLN A 863 -38.64 -24.40 9.67
C GLN A 863 -37.29 -23.82 9.22
N TYR A 864 -36.30 -23.81 10.11
CA TYR A 864 -34.93 -23.40 9.77
C TYR A 864 -33.87 -24.32 10.37
N VAL A 865 -32.67 -24.29 9.77
CA VAL A 865 -31.46 -24.97 10.24
C VAL A 865 -30.35 -23.94 10.39
N ASP A 866 -29.75 -23.85 11.58
CA ASP A 866 -28.54 -23.05 11.80
C ASP A 866 -27.31 -23.95 11.70
N ILE A 867 -26.34 -23.57 10.87
CA ILE A 867 -25.04 -24.24 10.74
C ILE A 867 -23.97 -23.30 11.26
N ILE A 868 -23.31 -23.70 12.34
CA ILE A 868 -22.27 -22.91 13.02
C ILE A 868 -20.94 -23.64 12.89
N VAL A 869 -19.91 -22.96 12.39
CA VAL A 869 -18.60 -23.54 12.09
C VAL A 869 -17.48 -22.64 12.57
N PRO A 870 -16.36 -23.18 13.08
CA PRO A 870 -15.15 -22.40 13.31
C PRO A 870 -14.52 -21.89 12.00
N VAL A 871 -13.89 -20.73 12.08
CA VAL A 871 -13.01 -20.23 11.00
C VAL A 871 -11.77 -21.10 10.88
N SER A 872 -11.28 -21.32 9.65
CA SER A 872 -10.04 -22.08 9.42
C SER A 872 -8.80 -21.23 9.68
N LYS A 873 -7.82 -21.79 10.37
CA LYS A 873 -6.48 -21.21 10.59
C LYS A 873 -5.43 -22.03 9.81
N PRO A 874 -4.23 -21.49 9.56
CA PRO A 874 -3.23 -22.14 8.70
C PRO A 874 -2.73 -23.51 9.20
N LEU A 875 -2.79 -23.74 10.51
CA LEU A 875 -2.40 -25.01 11.13
C LEU A 875 -3.54 -26.02 11.20
N ASP A 876 -4.75 -25.63 10.81
CA ASP A 876 -5.89 -26.53 10.78
C ASP A 876 -5.87 -27.32 9.47
N HIS A 877 -6.09 -28.64 9.53
CA HIS A 877 -6.33 -29.49 8.35
C HIS A 877 -7.74 -29.26 7.78
N SER A 878 -8.06 -28.00 7.45
CA SER A 878 -9.35 -27.54 6.94
C SER A 878 -9.21 -26.35 5.97
N GLY A 879 -10.32 -25.75 5.54
CA GLY A 879 -10.29 -24.68 4.55
C GLY A 879 -9.68 -25.15 3.23
N TYR A 880 -8.69 -24.40 2.72
CA TYR A 880 -7.97 -24.75 1.49
C TYR A 880 -7.06 -25.98 1.63
N PHE A 881 -6.90 -26.57 2.83
CA PHE A 881 -6.29 -27.89 2.92
C PHE A 881 -7.07 -28.96 2.13
N LEU A 882 -8.38 -28.78 1.97
CA LEU A 882 -9.24 -29.70 1.18
C LEU A 882 -9.00 -29.61 -0.33
N ASP A 883 -8.53 -28.45 -0.80
CA ASP A 883 -8.19 -28.20 -2.19
C ASP A 883 -7.00 -27.22 -2.21
N PRO A 884 -5.76 -27.72 -2.01
CA PRO A 884 -4.60 -26.87 -1.80
C PRO A 884 -4.16 -26.15 -3.08
N PHE A 885 -4.58 -26.63 -4.26
CA PHE A 885 -4.23 -26.03 -5.55
C PHE A 885 -5.49 -25.78 -6.39
N PRO A 886 -6.39 -24.87 -5.96
CA PRO A 886 -7.65 -24.69 -6.65
C PRO A 886 -7.43 -24.28 -8.11
N VAL A 887 -8.14 -24.97 -9.00
CA VAL A 887 -8.18 -24.66 -10.42
C VAL A 887 -9.54 -24.08 -10.75
N LEU A 888 -9.55 -22.83 -11.20
CA LEU A 888 -10.75 -22.06 -11.51
C LEU A 888 -11.02 -22.05 -13.02
N GLY A 889 -12.28 -21.81 -13.38
CA GLY A 889 -12.72 -21.60 -14.75
C GLY A 889 -13.51 -22.75 -15.36
N LYS A 890 -14.55 -22.42 -16.14
CA LYS A 890 -15.36 -23.39 -16.91
C LYS A 890 -14.87 -23.59 -18.35
N HIS A 891 -14.06 -22.67 -18.88
CA HIS A 891 -13.63 -22.63 -20.28
C HIS A 891 -12.11 -22.49 -20.47
N ALA A 892 -11.43 -21.79 -19.55
CA ALA A 892 -9.98 -21.73 -19.45
C ALA A 892 -9.61 -22.02 -18.00
N TYR A 893 -8.88 -23.10 -17.77
CA TYR A 893 -8.46 -23.52 -16.44
C TYR A 893 -7.26 -22.70 -15.98
N THR A 894 -7.33 -22.17 -14.77
CA THR A 894 -6.24 -21.39 -14.18
C THR A 894 -6.04 -21.76 -12.74
N SER A 895 -4.77 -21.82 -12.32
CA SER A 895 -4.47 -21.88 -10.90
C SER A 895 -4.93 -20.59 -10.23
N TRP A 896 -5.49 -20.71 -9.03
CA TRP A 896 -5.86 -19.58 -8.19
C TRP A 896 -4.70 -19.05 -7.34
N ASN A 897 -3.78 -19.92 -6.92
CA ASN A 897 -2.73 -19.60 -5.96
C ASN A 897 -1.29 -19.86 -6.46
N ILE A 898 -1.13 -20.31 -7.70
CA ILE A 898 0.16 -20.39 -8.39
C ILE A 898 0.18 -19.33 -9.48
N HIS A 899 1.23 -18.51 -9.47
CA HIS A 899 1.43 -17.44 -10.45
C HIS A 899 1.92 -18.00 -11.79
N ASN A 900 1.54 -17.33 -12.88
CA ASN A 900 1.97 -17.62 -14.23
C ASN A 900 3.41 -17.17 -14.46
N LEU A 901 4.18 -17.99 -15.19
CA LEU A 901 5.56 -17.71 -15.57
C LEU A 901 5.76 -18.00 -17.07
N ASN A 902 6.39 -17.06 -17.77
CA ASN A 902 6.81 -17.27 -19.15
C ASN A 902 8.21 -17.91 -19.18
N LEU A 903 8.26 -19.23 -19.39
CA LEU A 903 9.51 -19.99 -19.33
C LEU A 903 10.53 -19.56 -20.41
N ASP A 904 10.06 -19.10 -21.57
CA ASP A 904 10.93 -18.62 -22.67
C ASP A 904 11.69 -17.32 -22.32
N ARG A 905 11.30 -16.67 -21.20
CA ARG A 905 11.93 -15.44 -20.71
C ARG A 905 12.89 -15.69 -19.53
N LEU A 906 13.02 -16.94 -19.08
CA LEU A 906 13.88 -17.32 -17.96
C LEU A 906 15.24 -17.87 -18.45
N PRO A 907 16.34 -17.62 -17.72
CA PRO A 907 17.65 -18.20 -18.03
C PRO A 907 17.70 -19.70 -17.72
N ILE A 908 18.47 -20.45 -18.51
CA ILE A 908 18.73 -21.89 -18.33
C ILE A 908 20.07 -22.05 -17.59
N LEU A 909 20.06 -22.74 -16.46
CA LEU A 909 21.27 -22.99 -15.66
C LEU A 909 22.19 -24.05 -16.30
N GLU A 910 23.49 -23.84 -16.20
CA GLU A 910 24.50 -24.85 -16.56
C GLU A 910 24.72 -25.80 -15.37
N THR A 911 24.37 -27.07 -15.54
CA THR A 911 24.41 -28.10 -14.46
C THR A 911 25.71 -28.89 -14.40
N LYS A 912 26.64 -28.71 -15.35
CA LYS A 912 27.91 -29.46 -15.40
C LYS A 912 28.87 -29.12 -14.26
N THR A 913 28.80 -27.91 -13.73
CA THR A 913 29.72 -27.41 -12.68
C THR A 913 29.00 -27.34 -11.33
N LEU A 914 28.86 -28.52 -10.71
CA LEU A 914 28.21 -28.74 -9.40
C LEU A 914 28.61 -27.73 -8.31
N SER A 915 29.89 -27.40 -8.20
CA SER A 915 30.40 -26.49 -7.16
C SER A 915 29.81 -25.07 -7.23
N LYS A 916 29.32 -24.64 -8.38
CA LYS A 916 28.67 -23.32 -8.57
C LYS A 916 27.17 -23.32 -8.28
N LEU A 917 26.57 -24.47 -7.98
CA LEU A 917 25.15 -24.66 -7.70
C LEU A 917 24.85 -24.97 -6.22
N TYR A 918 25.80 -24.69 -5.33
CA TYR A 918 25.69 -24.94 -3.87
C TYR A 918 24.45 -24.31 -3.22
N TRP A 919 23.87 -23.27 -3.83
CA TRP A 919 22.72 -22.52 -3.34
C TRP A 919 21.37 -23.19 -3.62
N VAL A 920 21.31 -24.17 -4.55
CA VAL A 920 20.04 -24.84 -4.94
C VAL A 920 19.53 -25.74 -3.81
N ASN A 921 20.42 -26.47 -3.13
CA ASN A 921 20.06 -27.34 -2.02
C ASN A 921 19.42 -26.57 -0.85
N PRO A 922 20.04 -25.50 -0.29
CA PRO A 922 19.38 -24.70 0.73
C PRO A 922 18.07 -24.08 0.22
N LEU A 923 17.99 -23.56 -1.01
CA LEU A 923 16.73 -23.04 -1.56
C LEU A 923 15.58 -24.06 -1.47
N CYS A 924 15.84 -25.31 -1.84
CA CYS A 924 14.85 -26.39 -1.78
C CYS A 924 14.61 -26.87 -0.35
N ALA A 925 15.66 -26.97 0.47
CA ALA A 925 15.55 -27.46 1.85
C ALA A 925 14.76 -26.51 2.76
N TYR A 926 14.71 -25.22 2.44
CA TYR A 926 13.95 -24.22 3.19
C TYR A 926 12.51 -24.01 2.71
N GLN A 927 12.02 -24.78 1.74
CA GLN A 927 10.59 -24.77 1.37
C GLN A 927 9.68 -25.41 2.46
N PHE A 928 10.28 -26.13 3.41
CA PHE A 928 9.59 -26.76 4.53
C PHE A 928 9.52 -25.79 5.71
N SER A 929 8.31 -25.61 6.25
CA SER A 929 8.10 -24.95 7.54
C SER A 929 8.71 -25.75 8.68
N ASP A 930 8.88 -25.12 9.85
CA ASP A 930 9.42 -25.80 11.03
C ASP A 930 8.60 -27.02 11.44
N SER A 931 7.26 -26.93 11.37
CA SER A 931 6.36 -28.05 11.64
C SER A 931 6.54 -29.19 10.63
N GLU A 932 6.66 -28.88 9.34
CA GLU A 932 6.90 -29.89 8.30
C GLU A 932 8.27 -30.54 8.46
N ARG A 933 9.30 -29.80 8.87
CA ARG A 933 10.64 -30.36 9.15
C ARG A 933 10.61 -31.35 10.31
N VAL A 934 9.85 -31.06 11.37
CA VAL A 934 9.66 -31.99 12.48
C VAL A 934 8.98 -33.27 12.01
N ILE A 935 7.91 -33.17 11.23
CA ILE A 935 7.18 -34.34 10.69
C ILE A 935 8.08 -35.16 9.75
N ARG A 936 8.78 -34.49 8.82
CA ARG A 936 9.71 -35.11 7.85
C ARG A 936 10.80 -35.93 8.55
N ASN A 937 11.36 -35.39 9.63
CA ASN A 937 12.43 -36.04 10.41
C ASN A 937 11.89 -36.98 11.51
N GLY A 938 10.59 -36.93 11.78
CA GLY A 938 9.90 -37.69 12.81
C GLY A 938 9.63 -39.17 12.44
N PRO A 939 8.92 -39.93 13.30
CA PRO A 939 8.61 -41.33 13.06
C PRO A 939 7.73 -41.53 11.82
N ARG A 940 7.87 -42.71 11.18
CA ARG A 940 7.16 -43.07 9.94
C ARG A 940 5.62 -42.94 10.04
N SER A 941 5.07 -43.23 11.22
CA SER A 941 3.64 -43.11 11.51
C SER A 941 3.09 -41.68 11.45
N GLU A 942 3.92 -40.65 11.58
CA GLU A 942 3.52 -39.25 11.41
C GLU A 942 3.63 -38.81 9.95
N ARG A 943 4.63 -39.34 9.22
CA ARG A 943 4.83 -39.08 7.80
C ARG A 943 3.74 -39.71 6.94
N GLU A 944 3.26 -40.90 7.26
CA GLU A 944 2.24 -41.62 6.48
C GLU A 944 0.80 -41.09 6.68
N ARG A 945 0.60 -40.02 7.46
CA ARG A 945 -0.73 -39.41 7.59
C ARG A 945 -1.12 -38.70 6.29
N PRO A 946 -2.41 -38.74 5.87
CA PRO A 946 -2.89 -37.98 4.70
C PRO A 946 -2.56 -36.49 4.79
N GLU A 947 -2.52 -35.96 6.01
CA GLU A 947 -2.19 -34.58 6.35
C GLU A 947 -0.76 -34.16 5.92
N SER A 948 0.13 -35.13 5.73
CA SER A 948 1.54 -34.95 5.35
C SER A 948 1.79 -35.01 3.84
N ALA A 949 0.75 -35.13 3.01
CA ALA A 949 0.89 -35.25 1.54
C ALA A 949 1.72 -34.12 0.90
N LEU A 950 1.53 -32.88 1.35
CA LEU A 950 2.28 -31.72 0.85
C LEU A 950 3.79 -31.83 1.16
N ILE A 951 4.17 -32.48 2.26
CA ILE A 951 5.57 -32.72 2.63
C ILE A 951 6.22 -33.62 1.58
N TYR A 952 5.54 -34.68 1.14
CA TYR A 952 6.04 -35.57 0.08
C TYR A 952 6.18 -34.84 -1.26
N PHE A 953 5.22 -33.98 -1.61
CA PHE A 953 5.31 -33.15 -2.81
C PHE A 953 6.54 -32.22 -2.77
N LYS A 954 6.77 -31.55 -1.64
CA LYS A 954 7.97 -30.72 -1.41
C LYS A 954 9.25 -31.57 -1.46
N ASP A 955 9.28 -32.72 -0.80
CA ASP A 955 10.40 -33.67 -0.83
C ASP A 955 10.72 -34.15 -2.24
N PHE A 956 9.69 -34.34 -3.06
CA PHE A 956 9.83 -34.70 -4.45
C PHE A 956 10.45 -33.57 -5.28
N ILE A 957 9.97 -32.32 -5.13
CA ILE A 957 10.58 -31.14 -5.77
C ILE A 957 12.05 -31.02 -5.36
N HIS A 958 12.36 -31.19 -4.07
CA HIS A 958 13.73 -31.17 -3.56
C HIS A 958 14.57 -32.26 -4.24
N SER A 959 14.05 -33.48 -4.32
CA SER A 959 14.74 -34.62 -4.95
C SER A 959 14.99 -34.40 -6.45
N ILE A 960 14.02 -33.85 -7.19
CA ILE A 960 14.19 -33.48 -8.60
C ILE A 960 15.30 -32.44 -8.74
N ALA A 961 15.27 -31.39 -7.94
CA ALA A 961 16.28 -30.34 -8.00
C ALA A 961 17.68 -30.90 -7.74
N MET A 962 17.85 -31.77 -6.74
CA MET A 962 19.14 -32.38 -6.43
C MET A 962 19.60 -33.36 -7.51
N HIS A 963 18.67 -34.10 -8.12
CA HIS A 963 18.97 -34.98 -9.24
C HIS A 963 19.47 -34.19 -10.47
N ILE A 964 18.80 -33.09 -10.81
CA ILE A 964 19.18 -32.22 -11.94
C ILE A 964 20.55 -31.60 -11.71
N VAL A 965 20.86 -31.21 -10.47
CA VAL A 965 22.15 -30.60 -10.12
C VAL A 965 23.27 -31.65 -10.09
N GLY A 966 22.96 -32.94 -9.84
CA GLY A 966 23.93 -34.04 -9.89
C GLY A 966 24.42 -34.52 -8.53
N GLU A 967 23.69 -34.23 -7.44
CA GLU A 967 23.95 -34.85 -6.13
C GLU A 967 23.38 -36.29 -6.10
N ASP A 968 24.09 -37.18 -5.41
CA ASP A 968 23.85 -38.63 -5.35
C ASP A 968 22.58 -38.97 -4.52
N VAL A 969 21.40 -38.60 -5.05
CA VAL A 969 20.08 -38.92 -4.47
C VAL A 969 19.53 -40.18 -5.13
N ARG A 970 18.90 -41.06 -4.34
CA ARG A 970 18.23 -42.29 -4.83
C ARG A 970 17.38 -42.00 -6.07
N GLN A 971 17.68 -42.69 -7.16
CA GLN A 971 16.98 -42.56 -8.43
C GLN A 971 15.49 -42.92 -8.28
N CYS A 972 14.60 -41.96 -8.55
CA CYS A 972 13.21 -42.25 -8.87
C CYS A 972 12.89 -41.60 -10.22
N ARG A 973 12.98 -42.39 -11.29
CA ARG A 973 12.62 -42.00 -12.67
C ARG A 973 11.15 -42.25 -12.99
N MET A 974 10.32 -42.47 -11.97
CA MET A 974 8.95 -42.91 -12.15
C MET A 974 8.07 -42.15 -11.16
N ILE A 975 7.20 -41.31 -11.70
CA ILE A 975 6.04 -40.77 -10.98
C ILE A 975 4.95 -41.80 -11.13
N ALA A 976 4.35 -42.28 -10.05
CA ALA A 976 3.13 -43.08 -10.11
C ALA A 976 2.05 -42.34 -9.34
N LEU A 977 1.08 -41.76 -10.05
CA LEU A 977 -0.15 -41.28 -9.45
C LEU A 977 -1.07 -42.49 -9.30
N CYS A 978 -0.97 -43.19 -8.17
CA CYS A 978 -1.85 -44.32 -7.87
C CYS A 978 -3.05 -43.84 -7.06
N ASP A 979 -4.24 -44.15 -7.54
CA ASP A 979 -5.47 -44.10 -6.74
C ASP A 979 -5.44 -45.30 -5.78
N GLU A 980 -5.67 -45.10 -4.47
CA GLU A 980 -5.68 -46.20 -3.49
C GLU A 980 -6.81 -47.21 -3.77
N ASP A 981 -7.88 -46.78 -4.42
CA ASP A 981 -9.06 -47.60 -4.70
C ASP A 981 -9.06 -48.25 -6.09
N TYR A 982 -8.23 -47.75 -7.02
CA TYR A 982 -8.12 -48.28 -8.38
C TYR A 982 -6.68 -48.70 -8.69
N GLN A 983 -6.50 -49.97 -9.10
CA GLN A 983 -5.21 -50.53 -9.56
C GLN A 983 -4.70 -49.94 -10.90
N GLY A 984 -4.99 -48.67 -11.18
CA GLY A 984 -4.48 -47.93 -12.33
C GLY A 984 -3.71 -46.71 -11.84
N GLY A 985 -2.42 -46.65 -12.18
CA GLY A 985 -1.58 -45.48 -11.95
C GLY A 985 -1.20 -44.80 -13.26
N ILE A 986 -1.13 -43.47 -13.27
CA ILE A 986 -0.43 -42.75 -14.36
C ILE A 986 1.05 -42.78 -14.01
N PHE A 987 1.82 -43.47 -14.85
CA PHE A 987 3.28 -43.50 -14.77
C PHE A 987 3.84 -42.40 -15.67
N VAL A 988 4.55 -41.41 -15.09
CA VAL A 988 5.30 -40.39 -15.85
C VAL A 988 6.80 -40.59 -15.65
#